data_AF-A0A950HZ94-F1
#
_entry.id   AF-A0A950HZ94-F1
#
_cell.length_a   1.000
_cell.length_b   1.000
_cell.length_c   1.000
_cell.angle_alpha   90.00
_cell.angle_beta   90.00
_cell.angle_gamma   90.00
#
_symmetry.space_group_name_H-M   'P 1'
#
loop_
_entity.id
_entity.type
_entity.pdbx_description
1 polymer ?
#
loop_
_entity_poly.entity_id
_entity_poly.type
_entity_poly.pdbx_seq_one_letter_code
_entity_poly.pdbx_strand_id
1 'polypeptide(L)'
;MTNAKDLNQASQWCQTARELLKSSKSKAVKAAREQLKLAEKKLAEQLQAIFELNPNLHREFRQKYLELAGRINDAVKPNARVDEGVVAAIGKELGGLSEGLAASIKTEKALAEELGRFRTKYAEYERKVAAAAGLNGARMPGGAVSRALEAAAQHMKEAWLKRGEAFVEHSPSALDEAKLMFAAVDNDLKDAKEASKLAAKEAEADLKAGPEWSRLRPLAQRALESVRGLAGAEEEIKALEDLVNGAVGTLVNQDGVWRGYKAAIAKLQGYEALAERARQAHQAYSNKGLPKEVVDARALADKACEAYKELAPPYAARSMAEEIDAAAERGRDDRLKDKAVLALTTLTKRLGDETTRLKKERGDAEAAELKLATLIESLTDAGAPPMLYQAAANRGKAVKAQDMANSQWASATQNYTAAVTGLERIKRDFDRQGADWKRKGERLVQMKELAQQCLGMPALTRMAQTLLDGCAEVRPFFDRYDIAGSIKAYDEAVLFITVNAKTEKKGLEFTHDELQRRVTAGNFPVGEQNKDARERLVDLLKQGARMVSSVAIECENRLRVYVDNAQGVSPRYLAQLKQALFDQVGTRKDAWFAGREQLGGDPAEVLRSVDAAVKAMRKIVDDQLAVKGPALTEQVRKLVRERAEARNRAAPEQMAKSLEALSKLGIDVSAERDLVDAQKDAPIKSYRDIWISLQKKEERYYADFAEARRKLKGEVTTEIDRELVDLPISKVYKEELVQQSTDIKQLVDTEDPDLLEIAQKKKDALKKQFEEIAKDPKRYQKNKSDLAALAKRIGELVDDLPETTRRLQTRWAEEDIESRHCTPAAMSKRLAAFTLEVERGEAERVQRKKDVEVYRKLKTEVRAAFDEMKKTTATRLTDKAKAFEAWYEARIEDAKAAKGRQGGIPEAMRILGELKTKLDGINSHRNPEMRLRELDAQQTQDVITMKDLARQWELDVAFFLEDTLAKAKEEVKRKDGEKALITGLEDLVSAAGKLVKPYTAALTLIGYGEVEGPDLAKVKADFAQARQMLGNAQRSAARLTEAPQTTNVQGPTKDGLRKLAIKWGERTHAYAETLNRVGGLMRASAKGEDPQVVDNAGKAADMVEALVPLFRADAFAASFGVLTTDPETLADDQRQALARRQLAAREDALRQMREFRRDTAHPLLRKLCDAQLNPFEPVGVTVAVSGIATALKEIELQALASA
;
A
#
# COMPACT_ATOMS: atom_id res chain seq x y z
N MET A 1 -2.68 -45.32 69.19
CA MET A 1 -4.08 -45.24 68.72
C MET A 1 -4.08 -45.53 67.24
N THR A 2 -4.90 -46.48 66.79
CA THR A 2 -5.03 -46.81 65.36
C THR A 2 -6.09 -45.92 64.73
N ASN A 3 -5.69 -44.91 63.93
CA ASN A 3 -6.65 -44.13 63.14
C ASN A 3 -7.18 -44.93 61.96
N ALA A 4 -8.41 -44.65 61.54
CA ALA A 4 -8.97 -45.25 60.33
C ALA A 4 -8.23 -44.71 59.10
N LYS A 5 -7.94 -45.59 58.13
CA LYS A 5 -7.25 -45.24 56.87
C LYS A 5 -8.15 -44.43 55.94
N ASP A 6 -9.44 -44.70 55.96
CA ASP A 6 -10.44 -44.02 55.14
C ASP A 6 -11.83 -44.00 55.80
N LEU A 7 -12.79 -43.33 55.15
CA LEU A 7 -14.17 -43.17 55.64
C LEU A 7 -14.93 -44.50 55.67
N ASN A 8 -14.61 -45.43 54.76
CA ASN A 8 -15.26 -46.74 54.72
C ASN A 8 -14.83 -47.58 55.93
N GLN A 9 -13.54 -47.56 56.24
CA GLN A 9 -13.00 -48.23 57.43
C GLN A 9 -13.55 -47.61 58.72
N ALA A 10 -13.61 -46.28 58.81
CA ALA A 10 -14.20 -45.59 59.96
C ALA A 10 -15.68 -45.96 60.17
N SER A 11 -16.46 -46.02 59.08
CA SER A 11 -17.86 -46.42 59.11
C SER A 11 -18.02 -47.89 59.52
N GLN A 12 -17.20 -48.79 58.98
CA GLN A 12 -17.17 -50.20 59.37
C GLN A 12 -16.83 -50.39 60.85
N TRP A 13 -15.91 -49.60 61.40
CA TRP A 13 -15.56 -49.63 62.82
C TRP A 13 -16.72 -49.14 63.70
N CYS A 14 -17.41 -48.07 63.30
CA CYS A 14 -18.60 -47.58 63.99
C CYS A 14 -19.74 -48.63 63.95
N GLN A 15 -19.95 -49.28 62.81
CA GLN A 15 -20.94 -50.34 62.63
C GLN A 15 -20.64 -51.56 63.51
N THR A 16 -19.38 -52.00 63.51
CA THR A 16 -18.92 -53.12 64.34
C THR A 16 -19.11 -52.82 65.82
N ALA A 17 -18.76 -51.60 66.25
CA ALA A 17 -19.00 -51.16 67.61
C ALA A 17 -20.50 -51.14 67.96
N ARG A 18 -21.35 -50.64 67.06
CA ARG A 18 -22.80 -50.62 67.26
C ARG A 18 -23.39 -52.02 67.44
N GLU A 19 -22.93 -52.99 66.66
CA GLU A 19 -23.35 -54.39 66.74
C GLU A 19 -22.94 -55.04 68.06
N LEU A 20 -21.70 -54.80 68.51
CA LEU A 20 -21.20 -55.32 69.78
C LEU A 20 -21.89 -54.72 71.01
N LEU A 21 -22.39 -53.50 70.90
CA LEU A 21 -23.16 -52.83 71.95
C LEU A 21 -24.64 -53.23 72.00
N LYS A 22 -25.13 -54.10 71.07
CA LYS A 22 -26.55 -54.45 70.99
C LYS A 22 -27.10 -55.12 72.26
N SER A 23 -26.27 -55.88 72.96
CA SER A 23 -26.64 -56.67 74.13
C SER A 23 -26.60 -55.88 75.46
N SER A 24 -25.98 -54.69 75.49
CA SER A 24 -25.88 -53.89 76.72
C SER A 24 -27.21 -53.22 77.06
N LYS A 25 -27.61 -53.33 78.34
CA LYS A 25 -28.81 -52.67 78.88
C LYS A 25 -28.52 -51.26 79.44
N SER A 26 -27.26 -50.84 79.48
CA SER A 26 -26.82 -49.56 80.03
C SER A 26 -27.43 -48.37 79.26
N LYS A 27 -27.96 -47.39 80.00
CA LYS A 27 -28.57 -46.19 79.41
C LYS A 27 -27.54 -45.36 78.62
N ALA A 28 -26.30 -45.29 79.11
CA ALA A 28 -25.20 -44.61 78.45
C ALA A 28 -24.81 -45.30 77.13
N VAL A 29 -24.77 -46.64 77.12
CA VAL A 29 -24.48 -47.42 75.92
C VAL A 29 -25.59 -47.32 74.88
N LYS A 30 -26.87 -47.31 75.30
CA LYS A 30 -27.99 -47.06 74.40
C LYS A 30 -27.88 -45.70 73.71
N ALA A 31 -27.51 -44.65 74.44
CA ALA A 31 -27.29 -43.32 73.86
C ALA A 31 -26.10 -43.32 72.88
N ALA A 32 -24.98 -43.96 73.24
CA ALA A 32 -23.81 -44.10 72.36
C ALA A 32 -24.16 -44.84 71.06
N ARG A 33 -24.97 -45.90 71.15
CA ARG A 33 -25.43 -46.70 70.01
C ARG A 33 -26.26 -45.88 69.02
N GLU A 34 -27.15 -45.01 69.51
CA GLU A 34 -27.90 -44.10 68.64
C GLU A 34 -27.00 -43.03 68.00
N GLN A 35 -25.99 -42.52 68.72
CA GLN A 35 -25.01 -41.59 68.14
C GLN A 35 -24.11 -42.26 67.08
N LEU A 36 -23.72 -43.53 67.27
CA LEU A 36 -23.01 -44.31 66.25
C LEU A 36 -23.87 -44.57 65.01
N LYS A 37 -25.16 -44.86 65.20
CA LYS A 37 -26.13 -44.98 64.10
C LYS A 37 -26.32 -43.66 63.35
N LEU A 38 -26.32 -42.53 64.07
CA LEU A 38 -26.37 -41.20 63.48
C LEU A 38 -25.10 -40.91 62.68
N ALA A 39 -23.93 -41.28 63.21
CA ALA A 39 -22.65 -41.16 62.53
C ALA A 39 -22.59 -41.98 61.23
N GLU A 40 -23.04 -43.23 61.24
CA GLU A 40 -23.12 -44.08 60.04
C GLU A 40 -23.98 -43.47 58.94
N LYS A 41 -25.11 -42.85 59.30
CA LYS A 41 -26.10 -42.37 58.31
C LYS A 41 -25.84 -40.93 57.86
N LYS A 42 -25.58 -40.01 58.80
CA LYS A 42 -25.55 -38.57 58.51
C LYS A 42 -24.16 -38.01 58.29
N LEU A 43 -23.13 -38.50 58.99
CA LEU A 43 -21.80 -37.89 58.86
C LEU A 43 -21.22 -38.09 57.47
N ALA A 44 -21.47 -39.21 56.79
CA ALA A 44 -21.03 -39.41 55.41
C ALA A 44 -21.71 -38.42 54.44
N GLU A 45 -23.03 -38.26 54.54
CA GLU A 45 -23.81 -37.29 53.73
C GLU A 45 -23.36 -35.86 54.02
N GLN A 46 -23.16 -35.51 55.29
CA GLN A 46 -22.71 -34.19 55.71
C GLN A 46 -21.25 -33.92 55.30
N LEU A 47 -20.36 -34.91 55.38
CA LEU A 47 -18.97 -34.78 54.93
C LEU A 47 -18.89 -34.60 53.41
N GLN A 48 -19.75 -35.28 52.65
CA GLN A 48 -19.87 -35.06 51.21
C GLN A 48 -20.42 -33.66 50.91
N ALA A 49 -21.48 -33.24 51.61
CA ALA A 49 -22.06 -31.92 51.41
C ALA A 49 -21.08 -30.79 51.76
N ILE A 50 -20.27 -30.92 52.82
CA ILE A 50 -19.24 -29.92 53.13
C ILE A 50 -18.05 -30.01 52.17
N PHE A 51 -17.74 -31.17 51.60
CA PHE A 51 -16.69 -31.29 50.57
C PHE A 51 -17.01 -30.48 49.32
N GLU A 52 -18.27 -30.48 48.91
CA GLU A 52 -18.77 -29.70 47.77
C GLU A 52 -18.79 -28.19 48.04
N LEU A 53 -18.86 -27.78 49.31
CA LEU A 53 -18.95 -26.38 49.73
C LEU A 53 -17.61 -25.79 50.17
N ASN A 54 -16.83 -26.52 50.96
CA ASN A 54 -15.56 -26.11 51.56
C ASN A 54 -14.62 -27.34 51.79
N PRO A 55 -13.68 -27.60 50.86
CA PRO A 55 -12.76 -28.73 50.95
C PRO A 55 -11.80 -28.71 52.16
N ASN A 56 -11.53 -27.53 52.72
CA ASN A 56 -10.66 -27.37 53.90
C ASN A 56 -11.38 -27.79 55.17
N LEU A 57 -12.61 -27.29 55.38
CA LEU A 57 -13.46 -27.76 56.48
C LEU A 57 -13.73 -29.26 56.36
N HIS A 58 -13.98 -29.76 55.15
CA HIS A 58 -14.08 -31.20 54.92
C HIS A 58 -12.86 -31.96 55.45
N ARG A 59 -11.65 -31.48 55.17
CA ARG A 59 -10.41 -32.13 55.64
C ARG A 59 -10.35 -32.19 57.17
N GLU A 60 -10.70 -31.09 57.85
CA GLU A 60 -10.71 -31.02 59.32
C GLU A 60 -11.77 -31.93 59.95
N PHE A 61 -13.02 -31.87 59.47
CA PHE A 61 -14.11 -32.71 59.96
C PHE A 61 -13.86 -34.19 59.66
N ARG A 62 -13.31 -34.50 58.48
CA ARG A 62 -12.88 -35.86 58.11
C ARG A 62 -11.80 -36.38 59.03
N GLN A 63 -10.76 -35.58 59.31
CA GLN A 63 -9.68 -36.00 60.21
C GLN A 63 -10.19 -36.30 61.62
N LYS A 64 -11.03 -35.42 62.18
CA LYS A 64 -11.67 -35.65 63.49
C LYS A 64 -12.54 -36.91 63.49
N TYR A 65 -13.29 -37.17 62.41
CA TYR A 65 -14.09 -38.40 62.29
C TYR A 65 -13.22 -39.67 62.26
N LEU A 66 -12.12 -39.67 61.50
CA LEU A 66 -11.19 -40.81 61.42
C LEU A 66 -10.50 -41.09 62.77
N GLU A 67 -10.18 -40.04 63.54
CA GLU A 67 -9.62 -40.14 64.89
C GLU A 67 -10.64 -40.76 65.87
N LEU A 68 -11.88 -40.25 65.89
CA LEU A 68 -12.94 -40.76 66.75
C LEU A 68 -13.28 -42.23 66.43
N ALA A 69 -13.33 -42.58 65.14
CA ALA A 69 -13.54 -43.96 64.71
C ALA A 69 -12.39 -44.89 65.14
N GLY A 70 -11.15 -44.40 65.10
CA GLY A 70 -9.99 -45.13 65.62
C GLY A 70 -10.05 -45.41 67.12
N ARG A 71 -10.45 -44.40 67.90
CA ARG A 71 -10.70 -44.54 69.35
C ARG A 71 -11.83 -45.54 69.64
N ILE A 72 -12.87 -45.57 68.81
CA ILE A 72 -13.95 -46.58 68.92
C ILE A 72 -13.41 -47.98 68.67
N ASN A 73 -12.64 -48.18 67.61
CA ASN A 73 -12.07 -49.48 67.29
C ASN A 73 -11.13 -49.98 68.41
N ASP A 74 -10.33 -49.09 68.99
CA ASP A 74 -9.48 -49.41 70.13
C ASP A 74 -10.28 -49.81 71.39
N ALA A 75 -11.44 -49.18 71.63
CA ALA A 75 -12.32 -49.48 72.76
C ALA A 75 -13.14 -50.78 72.60
N VAL A 76 -13.23 -51.31 71.38
CA VAL A 76 -14.15 -52.41 71.03
C VAL A 76 -13.41 -53.62 70.41
N LYS A 77 -12.12 -53.79 70.73
CA LYS A 77 -11.30 -54.89 70.20
C LYS A 77 -11.92 -56.28 70.48
N PRO A 78 -11.85 -57.22 69.52
CA PRO A 78 -12.30 -58.59 69.73
C PRO A 78 -11.56 -59.21 70.93
N ASN A 79 -12.31 -59.73 71.90
CA ASN A 79 -11.84 -60.35 73.16
C ASN A 79 -11.48 -59.39 74.31
N ALA A 80 -11.65 -58.07 74.17
CA ALA A 80 -11.54 -57.13 75.28
C ALA A 80 -12.92 -56.85 75.91
N ARG A 81 -12.98 -56.65 77.24
CA ARG A 81 -14.19 -56.14 77.90
C ARG A 81 -14.42 -54.72 77.41
N VAL A 82 -15.54 -54.49 76.73
CA VAL A 82 -15.91 -53.17 76.19
C VAL A 82 -15.99 -52.16 77.33
N ASP A 83 -15.20 -51.09 77.25
CA ASP A 83 -15.29 -49.97 78.18
C ASP A 83 -16.48 -49.09 77.79
N GLU A 84 -17.62 -49.35 78.43
CA GLU A 84 -18.87 -48.63 78.19
C GLU A 84 -18.74 -47.11 78.42
N GLY A 85 -17.86 -46.68 79.33
CA GLY A 85 -17.62 -45.27 79.63
C GLY A 85 -16.90 -44.55 78.48
N VAL A 86 -15.86 -45.19 77.93
CA VAL A 86 -15.11 -44.68 76.78
C VAL A 86 -15.99 -44.61 75.53
N VAL A 87 -16.76 -45.67 75.26
CA VAL A 87 -17.68 -45.70 74.11
C VAL A 87 -18.77 -44.64 74.22
N ALA A 88 -19.31 -44.39 75.42
CA ALA A 88 -20.28 -43.33 75.65
C ALA A 88 -19.69 -41.93 75.44
N ALA A 89 -18.46 -41.69 75.87
CA ALA A 89 -17.76 -40.43 75.63
C ALA A 89 -17.53 -40.19 74.14
N ILE A 90 -17.06 -41.20 73.39
CA ILE A 90 -16.82 -41.05 71.95
C ILE A 90 -18.13 -40.88 71.18
N GLY A 91 -19.21 -41.55 71.59
CA GLY A 91 -20.54 -41.33 71.02
C GLY A 91 -21.03 -39.88 71.18
N LYS A 92 -20.76 -39.25 72.34
CA LYS A 92 -21.07 -37.84 72.56
C LYS A 92 -20.22 -36.91 71.67
N GLU A 93 -18.93 -37.20 71.52
CA GLU A 93 -18.02 -36.45 70.65
C GLU A 93 -18.44 -36.55 69.17
N LEU A 94 -18.86 -37.74 68.71
CA LEU A 94 -19.41 -37.94 67.36
C LEU A 94 -20.73 -37.18 67.13
N GLY A 95 -21.60 -37.14 68.14
CA GLY A 95 -22.82 -36.32 68.10
C GLY A 95 -22.50 -34.83 67.94
N GLY A 96 -21.56 -34.32 68.74
CA GLY A 96 -21.08 -32.94 68.63
C GLY A 96 -20.39 -32.65 67.29
N LEU A 97 -19.66 -33.60 66.71
CA LEU A 97 -19.08 -33.48 65.38
C LEU A 97 -20.16 -33.35 64.30
N SER A 98 -21.23 -34.15 64.37
CA SER A 98 -22.34 -34.09 63.41
C SER A 98 -23.14 -32.78 63.51
N GLU A 99 -23.36 -32.28 64.72
CA GLU A 99 -24.01 -30.98 64.94
C GLU A 99 -23.15 -29.81 64.44
N GLY A 100 -21.84 -29.82 64.76
CA GLY A 100 -20.90 -28.82 64.26
C GLY A 100 -20.81 -28.83 62.73
N LEU A 101 -20.79 -30.01 62.13
CA LEU A 101 -20.75 -30.17 60.68
C LEU A 101 -22.05 -29.69 60.01
N ALA A 102 -23.22 -29.96 60.61
CA ALA A 102 -24.50 -29.44 60.13
C ALA A 102 -24.54 -27.90 60.16
N ALA A 103 -24.02 -27.30 61.24
CA ALA A 103 -23.94 -25.85 61.37
C ALA A 103 -22.99 -25.25 60.31
N SER A 104 -21.82 -25.85 60.09
CA SER A 104 -20.88 -25.42 59.05
C SER A 104 -21.49 -25.52 57.65
N ILE A 105 -22.18 -26.62 57.31
CA ILE A 105 -22.87 -26.76 56.02
C ILE A 105 -23.92 -25.66 55.83
N LYS A 106 -24.69 -25.33 56.88
CA LYS A 106 -25.70 -24.27 56.82
C LYS A 106 -25.06 -22.91 56.55
N THR A 107 -23.97 -22.59 57.24
CA THR A 107 -23.22 -21.33 57.04
C THR A 107 -22.63 -21.24 55.64
N GLU A 108 -21.98 -22.32 55.16
CA GLU A 108 -21.36 -22.35 53.84
C GLU A 108 -22.39 -22.29 52.70
N LYS A 109 -23.56 -22.94 52.85
CA LYS A 109 -24.67 -22.79 51.89
C LYS A 109 -25.16 -21.35 51.81
N ALA A 110 -25.33 -20.68 52.96
CA ALA A 110 -25.74 -19.28 52.99
C ALA A 110 -24.70 -18.38 52.31
N LEU A 111 -23.41 -18.63 52.56
CA LEU A 111 -22.32 -17.89 51.90
C LEU A 111 -22.31 -18.13 50.38
N ALA A 112 -22.46 -19.38 49.93
CA ALA A 112 -22.51 -19.72 48.51
C ALA A 112 -23.70 -19.06 47.79
N GLU A 113 -24.88 -19.03 48.42
CA GLU A 113 -26.05 -18.33 47.90
C GLU A 113 -25.82 -16.81 47.80
N GLU A 114 -25.23 -16.19 48.82
CA GLU A 114 -24.91 -14.75 48.77
C GLU A 114 -23.87 -14.43 47.70
N LEU A 115 -22.83 -15.26 47.54
CA LEU A 115 -21.83 -15.11 46.48
C LEU A 115 -22.44 -15.26 45.08
N GLY A 116 -23.45 -16.13 44.94
CA GLY A 116 -24.26 -16.26 43.73
C GLY A 116 -25.02 -14.97 43.42
N ARG A 117 -25.71 -14.39 44.42
CA ARG A 117 -26.41 -13.09 44.28
C ARG A 117 -25.44 -11.95 43.96
N PHE A 118 -24.24 -11.97 44.54
CA PHE A 118 -23.21 -10.97 44.29
C PHE A 118 -22.78 -10.94 42.82
N ARG A 119 -22.64 -12.11 42.19
CA ARG A 119 -22.30 -12.22 40.75
C ARG A 119 -23.37 -11.57 39.87
N THR A 120 -24.64 -11.78 40.18
CA THR A 120 -25.76 -11.15 39.46
C THR A 120 -25.76 -9.63 39.63
N LYS A 121 -25.53 -9.14 40.86
CA LYS A 121 -25.40 -7.69 41.12
C LYS A 121 -24.22 -7.07 40.37
N TYR A 122 -23.06 -7.73 40.35
CA TYR A 122 -21.89 -7.24 39.61
C TYR A 122 -22.20 -6.99 38.13
N ALA A 123 -22.86 -7.96 37.48
CA ALA A 123 -23.27 -7.82 36.08
C ALA A 123 -24.30 -6.69 35.87
N GLU A 124 -25.17 -6.43 36.85
CA GLU A 124 -26.08 -5.29 36.83
C GLU A 124 -25.31 -3.95 36.91
N TYR A 125 -24.34 -3.83 37.82
CA TYR A 125 -23.50 -2.64 37.94
C TYR A 125 -22.61 -2.44 36.73
N GLU A 126 -22.09 -3.50 36.12
CA GLU A 126 -21.33 -3.43 34.87
C GLU A 126 -22.18 -2.82 33.75
N ARG A 127 -23.45 -3.21 33.64
CA ARG A 127 -24.41 -2.59 32.71
C ARG A 127 -24.69 -1.13 33.07
N LYS A 128 -24.84 -0.79 34.37
CA LYS A 128 -25.08 0.60 34.80
C LYS A 128 -23.89 1.51 34.52
N VAL A 129 -22.66 1.06 34.78
CA VAL A 129 -21.42 1.77 34.46
C VAL A 129 -21.25 1.88 32.96
N ALA A 130 -21.51 0.82 32.19
CA ALA A 130 -21.48 0.88 30.73
C ALA A 130 -22.56 1.81 30.12
N ALA A 131 -23.76 1.88 30.72
CA ALA A 131 -24.80 2.80 30.31
C ALA A 131 -24.44 4.26 30.66
N ALA A 132 -23.88 4.50 31.85
CA ALA A 132 -23.39 5.82 32.25
C ALA A 132 -22.14 6.24 31.44
N ALA A 133 -21.35 5.27 30.99
CA ALA A 133 -20.26 5.46 30.04
C ALA A 133 -20.74 5.94 28.66
N GLY A 134 -21.98 5.62 28.27
CA GLY A 134 -22.63 6.11 27.06
C GLY A 134 -23.13 7.57 27.14
N LEU A 135 -22.91 8.27 28.25
CA LEU A 135 -23.10 9.73 28.36
C LEU A 135 -22.02 10.47 27.56
N ASN A 136 -22.06 10.32 26.24
CA ASN A 136 -21.02 10.71 25.28
C ASN A 136 -20.77 12.23 25.17
N GLY A 137 -21.47 13.07 25.94
CA GLY A 137 -21.29 14.52 25.93
C GLY A 137 -20.28 15.08 26.95
N ALA A 138 -19.73 14.25 27.87
CA ALA A 138 -19.00 14.78 29.03
C ALA A 138 -17.75 13.99 29.48
N ARG A 139 -17.19 13.13 28.62
CA ARG A 139 -16.00 12.34 28.95
C ARG A 139 -14.70 13.09 28.63
N MET A 140 -14.35 14.05 29.49
CA MET A 140 -12.97 14.54 29.55
C MET A 140 -12.14 13.60 30.43
N PRO A 141 -10.97 13.12 30.00
CA PRO A 141 -9.99 12.50 30.90
C PRO A 141 -9.73 13.44 32.09
N GLY A 142 -9.99 12.97 33.32
CA GLY A 142 -9.85 13.78 34.54
C GLY A 142 -10.98 14.79 34.82
N GLY A 143 -12.01 14.89 33.98
CA GLY A 143 -13.22 15.70 34.24
C GLY A 143 -14.11 15.09 35.34
N ALA A 144 -15.01 15.87 35.92
CA ALA A 144 -15.87 15.41 37.04
C ALA A 144 -16.67 14.13 36.69
N VAL A 145 -17.19 14.01 35.46
CA VAL A 145 -17.87 12.80 34.99
C VAL A 145 -16.92 11.62 34.83
N SER A 146 -15.72 11.82 34.26
CA SER A 146 -14.73 10.73 34.10
C SER A 146 -14.19 10.26 35.44
N ARG A 147 -13.87 11.18 36.36
CA ARG A 147 -13.41 10.84 37.71
C ARG A 147 -14.46 10.04 38.48
N ALA A 148 -15.72 10.41 38.36
CA ALA A 148 -16.83 9.66 38.96
C ALA A 148 -16.98 8.27 38.31
N LEU A 149 -16.89 8.15 36.99
CA LEU A 149 -16.94 6.85 36.31
C LEU A 149 -15.71 5.95 36.59
N GLU A 150 -14.53 6.55 36.74
CA GLU A 150 -13.27 5.86 37.11
C GLU A 150 -13.33 5.39 38.56
N ALA A 151 -13.83 6.22 39.48
CA ALA A 151 -14.09 5.83 40.87
C ALA A 151 -15.09 4.67 40.94
N ALA A 152 -16.20 4.75 40.19
CA ALA A 152 -17.17 3.67 40.10
C ALA A 152 -16.55 2.36 39.59
N ALA A 153 -15.71 2.43 38.54
CA ALA A 153 -15.02 1.26 38.00
C ALA A 153 -14.00 0.68 39.00
N GLN A 154 -13.30 1.53 39.75
CA GLN A 154 -12.33 1.13 40.76
C GLN A 154 -13.03 0.46 41.96
N HIS A 155 -14.11 1.06 42.49
CA HIS A 155 -14.91 0.45 43.55
C HIS A 155 -15.55 -0.87 43.10
N MET A 156 -15.98 -1.00 41.84
CA MET A 156 -16.42 -2.28 41.29
C MET A 156 -15.31 -3.33 41.30
N LYS A 157 -14.09 -2.96 40.89
CA LYS A 157 -12.93 -3.87 40.89
C LYS A 157 -12.59 -4.33 42.31
N GLU A 158 -12.59 -3.42 43.27
CA GLU A 158 -12.34 -3.72 44.69
C GLU A 158 -13.43 -4.61 45.29
N ALA A 159 -14.70 -4.35 44.95
CA ALA A 159 -15.83 -5.22 45.34
C ALA A 159 -15.63 -6.66 44.82
N TRP A 160 -15.14 -6.82 43.58
CA TRP A 160 -14.87 -8.14 43.00
C TRP A 160 -13.72 -8.87 43.70
N LEU A 161 -12.64 -8.16 44.02
CA LEU A 161 -11.50 -8.71 44.76
C LEU A 161 -11.93 -9.16 46.16
N LYS A 162 -12.70 -8.33 46.87
CA LYS A 162 -13.25 -8.64 48.20
C LYS A 162 -14.19 -9.84 48.20
N ARG A 163 -14.97 -10.01 47.13
CA ARG A 163 -15.75 -11.23 46.90
C ARG A 163 -14.86 -12.47 46.67
N GLY A 164 -13.72 -12.31 46.00
CA GLY A 164 -12.71 -13.35 45.87
C GLY A 164 -12.12 -13.75 47.23
N GLU A 165 -11.77 -12.78 48.06
CA GLU A 165 -11.32 -12.99 49.45
C GLU A 165 -12.41 -13.72 50.27
N ALA A 166 -13.66 -13.27 50.19
CA ALA A 166 -14.79 -13.92 50.86
C ALA A 166 -14.98 -15.39 50.43
N PHE A 167 -14.70 -15.71 49.17
CA PHE A 167 -14.80 -17.08 48.65
C PHE A 167 -13.62 -17.95 49.08
N VAL A 168 -12.39 -17.43 49.05
CA VAL A 168 -11.17 -18.18 49.37
C VAL A 168 -11.04 -18.39 50.89
N GLU A 169 -11.34 -17.35 51.66
CA GLU A 169 -11.20 -17.34 53.11
C GLU A 169 -12.48 -17.74 53.85
N HIS A 170 -13.58 -17.95 53.11
CA HIS A 170 -14.91 -18.21 53.67
C HIS A 170 -15.34 -17.14 54.70
N SER A 171 -15.03 -15.87 54.39
CA SER A 171 -15.14 -14.74 55.31
C SER A 171 -16.41 -13.91 55.07
N PRO A 172 -17.39 -13.90 55.99
CA PRO A 172 -18.56 -13.04 55.89
C PRO A 172 -18.22 -11.54 55.92
N SER A 173 -17.18 -11.14 56.66
CA SER A 173 -16.77 -9.73 56.74
C SER A 173 -16.24 -9.21 55.41
N ALA A 174 -15.48 -10.01 54.67
CA ALA A 174 -15.02 -9.66 53.33
C ALA A 174 -16.21 -9.49 52.34
N LEU A 175 -17.28 -10.26 52.53
CA LEU A 175 -18.49 -10.12 51.74
C LEU A 175 -19.28 -8.83 52.07
N ASP A 176 -19.31 -8.43 53.34
CA ASP A 176 -19.93 -7.17 53.76
C ASP A 176 -19.12 -5.95 53.29
N GLU A 177 -17.79 -6.02 53.31
CA GLU A 177 -16.92 -5.04 52.65
C GLU A 177 -17.22 -4.91 51.15
N ALA A 178 -17.40 -6.05 50.47
CA ALA A 178 -17.76 -6.05 49.05
C ALA A 178 -19.13 -5.40 48.78
N LYS A 179 -20.10 -5.54 49.69
CA LYS A 179 -21.42 -4.86 49.62
C LYS A 179 -21.29 -3.35 49.80
N LEU A 180 -20.43 -2.90 50.72
CA LEU A 180 -20.15 -1.47 50.92
C LEU A 180 -19.54 -0.83 49.67
N MET A 181 -18.62 -1.53 49.00
CA MET A 181 -18.02 -1.05 47.75
C MET A 181 -19.07 -0.87 46.64
N PHE A 182 -20.07 -1.75 46.51
CA PHE A 182 -21.15 -1.52 45.55
C PHE A 182 -22.04 -0.31 45.88
N ALA A 183 -22.26 -0.02 47.17
CA ALA A 183 -22.95 1.21 47.55
C ALA A 183 -22.16 2.46 47.15
N ALA A 184 -20.82 2.41 47.19
CA ALA A 184 -19.97 3.48 46.69
C ALA A 184 -20.10 3.66 45.16
N VAL A 185 -20.20 2.56 44.39
CA VAL A 185 -20.46 2.59 42.94
C VAL A 185 -21.76 3.34 42.61
N ASP A 186 -22.84 3.15 43.39
CA ASP A 186 -24.09 3.88 43.17
C ASP A 186 -23.95 5.39 43.40
N ASN A 187 -23.17 5.81 44.41
CA ASN A 187 -22.90 7.22 44.67
C ASN A 187 -22.09 7.84 43.53
N ASP A 188 -21.03 7.17 43.09
CA ASP A 188 -20.20 7.64 41.99
C ASP A 188 -20.98 7.76 40.67
N LEU A 189 -21.88 6.80 40.40
CA LEU A 189 -22.77 6.87 39.23
C LEU A 189 -23.78 8.02 39.31
N LYS A 190 -24.21 8.41 40.51
CA LYS A 190 -25.06 9.58 40.72
C LYS A 190 -24.28 10.87 40.44
N ASP A 191 -23.06 10.98 40.95
CA ASP A 191 -22.19 12.13 40.75
C ASP A 191 -21.84 12.32 39.25
N ALA A 192 -21.58 11.22 38.54
CA ALA A 192 -21.36 11.23 37.10
C ALA A 192 -22.55 11.81 36.33
N LYS A 193 -23.79 11.47 36.73
CA LYS A 193 -25.02 12.00 36.10
C LYS A 193 -25.21 13.49 36.36
N GLU A 194 -24.95 13.96 37.58
CA GLU A 194 -25.09 15.38 37.92
C GLU A 194 -24.04 16.23 37.20
N ALA A 195 -22.77 15.79 37.19
CA ALA A 195 -21.70 16.46 36.46
C ALA A 195 -21.98 16.50 34.93
N SER A 196 -22.57 15.44 34.37
CA SER A 196 -22.95 15.42 32.94
C SER A 196 -24.03 16.45 32.62
N LYS A 197 -25.02 16.67 33.51
CA LYS A 197 -26.05 17.69 33.32
C LYS A 197 -25.47 19.10 33.35
N LEU A 198 -24.50 19.36 34.23
CA LEU A 198 -23.85 20.67 34.31
C LEU A 198 -23.02 20.95 33.05
N ALA A 199 -22.22 19.97 32.60
CA ALA A 199 -21.42 20.09 31.38
C ALA A 199 -22.28 20.33 30.13
N ALA A 200 -23.46 19.71 30.04
CA ALA A 200 -24.40 19.93 28.94
C ALA A 200 -24.95 21.37 28.91
N LYS A 201 -25.28 21.94 30.08
CA LYS A 201 -25.74 23.34 30.17
C LYS A 201 -24.67 24.35 29.75
N GLU A 202 -23.41 24.11 30.13
CA GLU A 202 -22.29 24.96 29.73
C GLU A 202 -22.03 24.88 28.22
N ALA A 203 -22.04 23.67 27.65
CA ALA A 203 -21.88 23.47 26.21
C ALA A 203 -23.01 24.15 25.41
N GLU A 204 -24.25 24.10 25.90
CA GLU A 204 -25.38 24.80 25.27
C GLU A 204 -25.19 26.33 25.28
N ALA A 205 -24.68 26.89 26.38
CA ALA A 205 -24.38 28.31 26.48
C ALA A 205 -23.24 28.75 25.54
N ASP A 206 -22.18 27.94 25.41
CA ASP A 206 -21.09 28.21 24.48
C ASP A 206 -21.52 28.06 23.01
N LEU A 207 -22.36 27.07 22.68
CA LEU A 207 -22.94 26.93 21.33
C LEU A 207 -23.77 28.15 20.94
N LYS A 208 -24.51 28.73 21.88
CA LYS A 208 -25.27 29.98 21.66
C LYS A 208 -24.36 31.19 21.43
N ALA A 209 -23.16 31.22 22.02
CA ALA A 209 -22.19 32.31 21.84
C ALA A 209 -21.32 32.17 20.57
N GLY A 210 -21.19 30.96 20.02
CA GLY A 210 -20.38 30.68 18.82
C GLY A 210 -20.65 31.57 17.60
N PRO A 211 -21.92 31.86 17.22
CA PRO A 211 -22.23 32.75 16.09
C PRO A 211 -21.71 34.18 16.28
N GLU A 212 -21.81 34.74 17.50
CA GLU A 212 -21.35 36.10 17.79
C GLU A 212 -19.83 36.19 17.76
N TRP A 213 -19.12 35.18 18.29
CA TRP A 213 -17.67 35.08 18.15
C TRP A 213 -17.25 35.01 16.68
N SER A 214 -17.92 34.18 15.89
CA SER A 214 -17.64 34.01 14.46
C SER A 214 -17.84 35.32 13.67
N ARG A 215 -18.70 36.22 14.17
CA ARG A 215 -18.88 37.57 13.64
C ARG A 215 -17.79 38.54 14.10
N LEU A 216 -17.50 38.59 15.40
CA LEU A 216 -16.61 39.60 15.99
C LEU A 216 -15.13 39.35 15.69
N ARG A 217 -14.68 38.10 15.68
CA ARG A 217 -13.25 37.78 15.47
C ARG A 217 -12.73 38.29 14.12
N PRO A 218 -13.38 38.02 12.97
CA PRO A 218 -12.90 38.55 11.70
C PRO A 218 -12.91 40.08 11.63
N LEU A 219 -13.85 40.74 12.32
CA LEU A 219 -13.90 42.20 12.37
C LEU A 219 -12.73 42.78 13.16
N ALA A 220 -12.43 42.21 14.33
CA ALA A 220 -11.26 42.61 15.13
C ALA A 220 -9.94 42.32 14.41
N GLN A 221 -9.84 41.18 13.71
CA GLN A 221 -8.68 40.85 12.89
C GLN A 221 -8.48 41.83 11.74
N ARG A 222 -9.55 42.16 11.00
CA ARG A 222 -9.51 43.18 9.93
C ARG A 222 -9.15 44.55 10.47
N ALA A 223 -9.65 44.92 11.65
CA ALA A 223 -9.30 46.17 12.29
C ALA A 223 -7.79 46.22 12.60
N LEU A 224 -7.23 45.15 13.17
CA LEU A 224 -5.79 45.01 13.41
C LEU A 224 -4.99 45.10 12.10
N GLU A 225 -5.40 44.36 11.07
CA GLU A 225 -4.77 44.41 9.74
C GLU A 225 -4.81 45.81 9.12
N SER A 226 -5.92 46.54 9.28
CA SER A 226 -6.08 47.90 8.73
C SER A 226 -5.18 48.94 9.40
N VAL A 227 -4.70 48.66 10.62
CA VAL A 227 -3.80 49.56 11.35
C VAL A 227 -2.38 49.03 11.42
N ARG A 228 -2.12 47.81 10.94
CA ARG A 228 -0.79 47.20 11.00
C ARG A 228 0.16 47.96 10.06
N GLY A 229 1.29 48.39 10.60
CA GLY A 229 2.27 49.17 9.84
C GLY A 229 2.02 50.68 9.81
N LEU A 230 0.96 51.17 10.47
CA LEU A 230 0.81 52.61 10.70
C LEU A 230 1.90 53.10 11.66
N ALA A 231 2.82 53.92 11.14
CA ALA A 231 3.93 54.48 11.91
C ALA A 231 3.44 55.42 13.02
N GLY A 232 4.04 55.32 14.21
CA GLY A 232 3.69 56.15 15.38
C GLY A 232 2.47 55.68 16.18
N ALA A 233 1.93 54.50 15.87
CA ALA A 233 0.79 53.86 16.54
C ALA A 233 1.16 52.50 17.17
N GLU A 234 2.45 52.26 17.44
CA GLU A 234 2.97 50.95 17.82
C GLU A 234 2.37 50.44 19.15
N GLU A 235 2.09 51.34 20.09
CA GLU A 235 1.49 50.98 21.38
C GLU A 235 0.02 50.54 21.23
N GLU A 236 -0.77 51.28 20.44
CA GLU A 236 -2.17 50.96 20.16
C GLU A 236 -2.30 49.68 19.32
N ILE A 237 -1.42 49.49 18.32
CA ILE A 237 -1.37 48.26 17.51
C ILE A 237 -1.05 47.07 18.40
N LYS A 238 -0.07 47.18 19.30
CA LYS A 238 0.27 46.12 20.25
C LYS A 238 -0.88 45.81 21.21
N ALA A 239 -1.54 46.83 21.74
CA ALA A 239 -2.71 46.65 22.61
C ALA A 239 -3.86 45.94 21.88
N LEU A 240 -4.08 46.25 20.60
CA LEU A 240 -5.08 45.59 19.76
C LEU A 240 -4.69 44.14 19.45
N GLU A 241 -3.40 43.87 19.20
CA GLU A 241 -2.86 42.53 19.00
C GLU A 241 -2.97 41.66 20.27
N ASP A 242 -2.62 42.21 21.43
CA ASP A 242 -2.77 41.56 22.74
C ASP A 242 -4.24 41.27 23.06
N LEU A 243 -5.17 42.16 22.68
CA LEU A 243 -6.61 41.97 22.85
C LEU A 243 -7.14 40.82 21.97
N VAL A 244 -6.76 40.78 20.69
CA VAL A 244 -7.13 39.69 19.77
C VAL A 244 -6.54 38.37 20.22
N ASN A 245 -5.24 38.34 20.54
CA ASN A 245 -4.55 37.14 21.03
C ASN A 245 -5.11 36.66 22.36
N GLY A 246 -5.43 37.58 23.27
CA GLY A 246 -6.03 37.29 24.55
C GLY A 246 -7.43 36.70 24.44
N ALA A 247 -8.22 37.09 23.43
CA ALA A 247 -9.53 36.53 23.13
C ALA A 247 -9.43 35.14 22.49
N VAL A 248 -8.47 34.93 21.58
CA VAL A 248 -8.20 33.58 21.03
C VAL A 248 -7.68 32.64 22.12
N GLY A 249 -6.81 33.12 23.01
CA GLY A 249 -6.27 32.34 24.13
C GLY A 249 -7.30 31.95 25.20
N THR A 250 -8.47 32.61 25.25
CA THR A 250 -9.59 32.16 26.10
C THR A 250 -10.37 30.99 25.49
N LEU A 251 -10.18 30.70 24.21
CA LEU A 251 -10.81 29.56 23.57
C LEU A 251 -9.98 28.31 23.82
N VAL A 252 -10.62 27.32 24.43
CA VAL A 252 -10.02 26.00 24.63
C VAL A 252 -10.75 25.05 23.70
N ASN A 253 -10.01 24.43 22.77
CA ASN A 253 -10.54 23.34 21.96
C ASN A 253 -10.57 22.07 22.83
N GLN A 254 -11.75 21.68 23.27
CA GLN A 254 -11.97 20.47 24.06
C GLN A 254 -12.75 19.46 23.20
N ASP A 255 -12.07 18.39 22.77
CA ASP A 255 -12.62 17.29 21.97
C ASP A 255 -13.35 17.72 20.68
N GLY A 256 -12.81 18.73 19.98
CA GLY A 256 -13.38 19.27 18.74
C GLY A 256 -14.50 20.28 18.94
N VAL A 257 -14.89 20.53 20.20
CA VAL A 257 -15.83 21.59 20.58
C VAL A 257 -15.04 22.70 21.25
N TRP A 258 -14.96 23.84 20.57
CA TRP A 258 -14.38 25.05 21.12
C TRP A 258 -15.29 25.62 22.21
N ARG A 259 -14.72 25.89 23.38
CA ARG A 259 -15.40 26.48 24.55
C ARG A 259 -14.80 27.83 24.90
N GLY A 260 -15.50 28.61 25.73
CA GLY A 260 -15.03 29.92 26.21
C GLY A 260 -15.39 31.09 25.30
N TYR A 261 -16.35 30.90 24.38
CA TYR A 261 -16.77 31.92 23.43
C TYR A 261 -17.28 33.18 24.11
N LYS A 262 -18.00 33.05 25.24
CA LYS A 262 -18.50 34.20 25.99
C LYS A 262 -17.38 35.07 26.56
N ALA A 263 -16.32 34.45 27.09
CA ALA A 263 -15.15 35.17 27.60
C ALA A 263 -14.35 35.81 26.45
N ALA A 264 -14.22 35.11 25.33
CA ALA A 264 -13.54 35.61 24.13
C ALA A 264 -14.27 36.84 23.54
N ILE A 265 -15.60 36.81 23.47
CA ILE A 265 -16.45 37.94 23.04
C ILE A 265 -16.26 39.13 23.97
N ALA A 266 -16.30 38.91 25.29
CA ALA A 266 -16.11 39.99 26.27
C ALA A 266 -14.73 40.67 26.12
N LYS A 267 -13.67 39.89 25.84
CA LYS A 267 -12.33 40.43 25.58
C LYS A 267 -12.24 41.22 24.29
N LEU A 268 -12.99 40.84 23.25
CA LEU A 268 -13.00 41.59 21.98
C LEU A 268 -13.73 42.93 22.07
N GLN A 269 -14.46 43.22 23.15
CA GLN A 269 -15.12 44.51 23.32
C GLN A 269 -14.08 45.64 23.35
N GLY A 270 -14.31 46.69 22.54
CA GLY A 270 -13.43 47.87 22.47
C GLY A 270 -12.35 47.81 21.38
N TYR A 271 -12.29 46.75 20.56
CA TYR A 271 -11.31 46.66 19.45
C TYR A 271 -11.40 47.85 18.48
N GLU A 272 -12.60 48.38 18.20
CA GLU A 272 -12.82 49.51 17.30
C GLU A 272 -12.21 50.80 17.85
N ALA A 273 -12.32 51.03 19.16
CA ALA A 273 -11.74 52.21 19.80
C ALA A 273 -10.21 52.18 19.77
N LEU A 274 -9.59 51.00 19.91
CA LEU A 274 -8.14 50.86 19.77
C LEU A 274 -7.67 51.08 18.33
N ALA A 275 -8.39 50.53 17.34
CA ALA A 275 -8.07 50.77 15.93
C ALA A 275 -8.20 52.25 15.55
N GLU A 276 -9.21 52.95 16.07
CA GLU A 276 -9.38 54.38 15.82
C GLU A 276 -8.28 55.22 16.49
N ARG A 277 -7.88 54.89 17.73
CA ARG A 277 -6.73 55.53 18.37
C ARG A 277 -5.43 55.31 17.59
N ALA A 278 -5.21 54.12 17.05
CA ALA A 278 -4.05 53.84 16.20
C ALA A 278 -4.04 54.72 14.94
N ARG A 279 -5.21 54.94 14.30
CA ARG A 279 -5.32 55.87 13.16
C ARG A 279 -5.03 57.32 13.55
N GLN A 280 -5.55 57.76 14.69
CA GLN A 280 -5.29 59.11 15.20
C GLN A 280 -3.82 59.31 15.56
N ALA A 281 -3.18 58.33 16.20
CA ALA A 281 -1.76 58.34 16.53
C ALA A 281 -0.90 58.42 15.26
N HIS A 282 -1.25 57.63 14.24
CA HIS A 282 -0.61 57.69 12.93
C HIS A 282 -0.78 59.05 12.23
N GLN A 283 -1.99 59.60 12.26
CA GLN A 283 -2.26 60.91 11.66
C GLN A 283 -1.47 62.02 12.36
N ALA A 284 -1.33 61.95 13.69
CA ALA A 284 -0.48 62.84 14.46
C ALA A 284 1.00 62.67 14.10
N TYR A 285 1.45 61.42 13.86
CA TYR A 285 2.81 61.11 13.43
C TYR A 285 3.10 61.62 12.01
N SER A 286 2.21 61.40 11.05
CA SER A 286 2.36 61.84 9.66
C SER A 286 2.37 63.36 9.52
N ASN A 287 1.77 64.08 10.46
CA ASN A 287 1.77 65.53 10.50
C ASN A 287 3.10 66.12 11.03
N LYS A 288 3.98 65.30 11.61
CA LYS A 288 5.33 65.73 11.97
C LYS A 288 6.18 65.81 10.70
N GLY A 289 6.79 66.97 10.46
CA GLY A 289 7.79 67.12 9.41
C GLY A 289 9.02 66.26 9.70
N LEU A 290 9.73 65.83 8.66
CA LEU A 290 11.02 65.17 8.83
C LEU A 290 12.04 66.18 9.40
N PRO A 291 12.81 65.82 10.43
CA PRO A 291 13.92 66.63 10.89
C PRO A 291 14.90 66.91 9.76
N LYS A 292 15.47 68.12 9.73
CA LYS A 292 16.35 68.56 8.65
C LYS A 292 17.51 67.59 8.40
N GLU A 293 18.08 67.02 9.46
CA GLU A 293 19.19 66.07 9.38
C GLU A 293 18.79 64.76 8.69
N VAL A 294 17.54 64.31 8.86
CA VAL A 294 16.99 63.13 8.18
C VAL A 294 16.72 63.46 6.71
N VAL A 295 16.22 64.66 6.40
CA VAL A 295 16.03 65.14 5.03
C VAL A 295 17.36 65.18 4.28
N ASP A 296 18.40 65.74 4.90
CA ASP A 296 19.73 65.84 4.31
C ASP A 296 20.35 64.44 4.08
N ALA A 297 20.22 63.52 5.05
CA ALA A 297 20.70 62.14 4.90
C ALA A 297 19.92 61.34 3.84
N ARG A 298 18.61 61.56 3.75
CA ARG A 298 17.75 60.94 2.73
C ARG A 298 18.13 61.41 1.33
N ALA A 299 18.36 62.71 1.14
CA ALA A 299 18.77 63.26 -0.15
C ALA A 299 20.10 62.64 -0.65
N LEU A 300 21.03 62.34 0.26
CA LEU A 300 22.28 61.63 -0.07
C LEU A 300 22.01 60.16 -0.47
N ALA A 301 21.13 59.47 0.25
CA ALA A 301 20.75 58.09 -0.04
C ALA A 301 20.00 57.98 -1.38
N ASP A 302 19.05 58.88 -1.67
CA ASP A 302 18.31 58.94 -2.92
C ASP A 302 19.25 59.17 -4.11
N LYS A 303 20.23 60.07 -3.96
CA LYS A 303 21.27 60.30 -4.98
C LYS A 303 22.12 59.05 -5.23
N ALA A 304 22.47 58.30 -4.18
CA ALA A 304 23.19 57.04 -4.32
C ALA A 304 22.32 55.94 -4.97
N CYS A 305 21.01 55.93 -4.68
CA CYS A 305 20.05 54.99 -5.25
C CYS A 305 19.84 55.23 -6.75
N GLU A 306 19.76 56.49 -7.21
CA GLU A 306 19.68 56.80 -8.65
C GLU A 306 20.96 56.38 -9.38
N ALA A 307 22.14 56.59 -8.81
CA ALA A 307 23.39 56.10 -9.40
C ALA A 307 23.45 54.56 -9.45
N TYR A 308 22.86 53.87 -8.48
CA TYR A 308 22.74 52.41 -8.44
C TYR A 308 21.75 51.89 -9.49
N LYS A 309 20.63 52.58 -9.68
CA LYS A 309 19.56 52.24 -10.63
C LYS A 309 20.01 52.25 -12.10
N GLU A 310 21.02 53.05 -12.45
CA GLU A 310 21.63 53.03 -13.79
C GLU A 310 22.36 51.72 -14.11
N LEU A 311 22.71 50.92 -13.09
CA LEU A 311 23.55 49.74 -13.21
C LEU A 311 22.87 48.44 -12.73
N ALA A 312 21.94 48.55 -11.79
CA ALA A 312 21.27 47.42 -11.17
C ALA A 312 19.90 47.10 -11.82
N PRO A 313 19.41 45.86 -11.68
CA PRO A 313 18.05 45.50 -12.12
C PRO A 313 16.97 46.35 -11.42
N PRO A 314 15.85 46.69 -12.11
CA PRO A 314 14.83 47.60 -11.58
C PRO A 314 14.22 47.21 -10.23
N TYR A 315 14.06 45.91 -9.97
CA TYR A 315 13.49 45.42 -8.70
C TYR A 315 14.43 45.67 -7.52
N ALA A 316 15.75 45.57 -7.72
CA ALA A 316 16.75 45.78 -6.67
C ALA A 316 16.83 47.25 -6.30
N ALA A 317 16.80 48.14 -7.29
CA ALA A 317 16.73 49.58 -7.07
C ALA A 317 15.43 49.98 -6.35
N ARG A 318 14.29 49.37 -6.70
CA ARG A 318 13.01 49.61 -6.03
C ARG A 318 13.04 49.19 -4.55
N SER A 319 13.56 48.00 -4.25
CA SER A 319 13.71 47.54 -2.86
C SER A 319 14.58 48.47 -2.02
N MET A 320 15.65 49.03 -2.61
CA MET A 320 16.52 49.98 -1.90
C MET A 320 15.85 51.34 -1.69
N ALA A 321 15.06 51.82 -2.66
CA ALA A 321 14.23 53.01 -2.49
C ALA A 321 13.20 52.84 -1.36
N GLU A 322 12.55 51.67 -1.28
CA GLU A 322 11.61 51.35 -0.20
C GLU A 322 12.30 51.28 1.18
N GLU A 323 13.55 50.75 1.26
CA GLU A 323 14.35 50.78 2.49
C GLU A 323 14.75 52.21 2.91
N ILE A 324 15.07 53.08 1.94
CA ILE A 324 15.37 54.49 2.17
C ILE A 324 14.13 55.23 2.70
N ASP A 325 12.98 55.03 2.07
CA ASP A 325 11.70 55.62 2.51
C ASP A 325 11.36 55.19 3.93
N ALA A 326 11.47 53.89 4.24
CA ALA A 326 11.19 53.37 5.58
C ALA A 326 12.17 53.90 6.64
N ALA A 327 13.46 54.05 6.30
CA ALA A 327 14.45 54.60 7.22
C ALA A 327 14.21 56.10 7.48
N ALA A 328 13.83 56.86 6.44
CA ALA A 328 13.49 58.26 6.57
C ALA A 328 12.22 58.47 7.40
N GLU A 329 11.17 57.69 7.16
CA GLU A 329 9.91 57.79 7.90
C GLU A 329 10.12 57.59 9.41
N ARG A 330 10.93 56.61 9.83
CA ARG A 330 11.30 56.43 11.25
C ARG A 330 11.91 57.68 11.89
N GLY A 331 12.55 58.52 11.10
CA GLY A 331 13.19 59.75 11.55
C GLY A 331 12.20 60.85 11.95
N ARG A 332 10.89 60.71 11.69
CA ARG A 332 9.86 61.63 12.21
C ARG A 332 9.65 61.53 13.72
N ASP A 333 10.11 60.43 14.34
CA ASP A 333 10.24 60.36 15.79
C ASP A 333 11.59 60.97 16.21
N ASP A 334 11.53 62.07 16.97
CA ASP A 334 12.72 62.76 17.50
C ASP A 334 13.64 61.81 18.28
N ARG A 335 13.10 60.77 18.93
CA ARG A 335 13.88 59.77 19.67
C ARG A 335 14.67 58.83 18.76
N LEU A 336 14.22 58.66 17.52
CA LEU A 336 14.81 57.77 16.52
C LEU A 336 15.57 58.51 15.43
N LYS A 337 15.58 59.85 15.46
CA LYS A 337 16.29 60.71 14.49
C LYS A 337 17.71 60.22 14.21
N ASP A 338 18.52 60.04 15.24
CA ASP A 338 19.93 59.65 15.08
C ASP A 338 20.08 58.24 14.48
N LYS A 339 19.16 57.33 14.82
CA LYS A 339 19.13 55.97 14.25
C LYS A 339 18.70 56.00 12.78
N ALA A 340 17.75 56.84 12.41
CA ALA A 340 17.31 57.03 11.03
C ALA A 340 18.45 57.62 10.17
N VAL A 341 19.13 58.65 10.65
CA VAL A 341 20.32 59.23 9.99
C VAL A 341 21.41 58.19 9.81
N LEU A 342 21.71 57.39 10.84
CA LEU A 342 22.71 56.31 10.74
C LEU A 342 22.31 55.24 9.72
N ALA A 343 21.04 54.83 9.69
CA ALA A 343 20.53 53.84 8.74
C ALA A 343 20.63 54.36 7.29
N LEU A 344 20.19 55.59 7.03
CA LEU A 344 20.29 56.24 5.72
C LEU A 344 21.75 56.41 5.27
N THR A 345 22.65 56.78 6.18
CA THR A 345 24.09 56.88 5.89
C THR A 345 24.69 55.51 5.56
N THR A 346 24.26 54.46 6.27
CA THR A 346 24.69 53.08 6.01
C THR A 346 24.19 52.59 4.64
N LEU A 347 22.93 52.87 4.30
CA LEU A 347 22.36 52.57 2.98
C LEU A 347 23.09 53.31 1.87
N THR A 348 23.39 54.60 2.06
CA THR A 348 24.17 55.42 1.13
C THR A 348 25.52 54.78 0.84
N LYS A 349 26.25 54.37 1.89
CA LYS A 349 27.55 53.70 1.74
C LYS A 349 27.42 52.37 1.01
N ARG A 350 26.47 51.53 1.42
CA ARG A 350 26.22 50.22 0.79
C ARG A 350 25.89 50.35 -0.69
N LEU A 351 25.03 51.30 -1.06
CA LEU A 351 24.70 51.61 -2.46
C LEU A 351 25.93 52.09 -3.23
N GLY A 352 26.78 52.92 -2.63
CA GLY A 352 28.05 53.37 -3.23
C GLY A 352 29.04 52.23 -3.49
N ASP A 353 29.22 51.33 -2.53
CA ASP A 353 30.08 50.15 -2.64
C ASP A 353 29.56 49.20 -3.75
N GLU A 354 28.24 48.95 -3.78
CA GLU A 354 27.60 48.08 -4.76
C GLU A 354 27.64 48.68 -6.18
N THR A 355 27.40 49.98 -6.32
CA THR A 355 27.54 50.72 -7.58
C THR A 355 28.96 50.61 -8.12
N THR A 356 29.98 50.75 -7.25
CA THR A 356 31.38 50.61 -7.63
C THR A 356 31.70 49.18 -8.10
N ARG A 357 31.17 48.17 -7.40
CA ARG A 357 31.29 46.77 -7.80
C ARG A 357 30.67 46.52 -9.18
N LEU A 358 29.43 46.99 -9.40
CA LEU A 358 28.72 46.82 -10.67
C LEU A 358 29.42 47.54 -11.83
N LYS A 359 29.98 48.74 -11.62
CA LYS A 359 30.81 49.42 -12.64
C LYS A 359 32.02 48.59 -13.02
N LYS A 360 32.70 48.00 -12.04
CA LYS A 360 33.85 47.14 -12.27
C LYS A 360 33.44 45.87 -13.02
N GLU A 361 32.37 45.20 -12.58
CA GLU A 361 31.85 43.99 -13.24
C GLU A 361 31.43 44.26 -14.69
N ARG A 362 30.80 45.42 -14.96
CA ARG A 362 30.45 45.84 -16.32
C ARG A 362 31.70 46.12 -17.17
N GLY A 363 32.70 46.82 -16.64
CA GLY A 363 33.96 47.04 -17.35
C GLY A 363 34.73 45.74 -17.62
N ASP A 364 34.73 44.81 -16.67
CA ASP A 364 35.30 43.47 -16.83
C ASP A 364 34.53 42.64 -17.87
N ALA A 365 33.20 42.77 -17.93
CA ALA A 365 32.35 42.13 -18.92
C ALA A 365 32.56 42.70 -20.33
N GLU A 366 32.61 44.02 -20.49
CA GLU A 366 32.90 44.69 -21.78
C GLU A 366 34.31 44.30 -22.29
N ALA A 367 35.31 44.22 -21.40
CA ALA A 367 36.65 43.74 -21.75
C ALA A 367 36.66 42.24 -22.11
N ALA A 368 35.82 41.41 -21.49
CA ALA A 368 35.67 40.00 -21.82
C ALA A 368 34.92 39.80 -23.15
N GLU A 369 33.95 40.65 -23.46
CA GLU A 369 33.19 40.64 -24.71
C GLU A 369 34.07 41.06 -25.89
N LEU A 370 34.94 42.05 -25.71
CA LEU A 370 35.95 42.44 -26.70
C LEU A 370 36.94 41.29 -26.98
N LYS A 371 37.39 40.58 -25.94
CA LYS A 371 38.24 39.39 -26.05
C LYS A 371 37.51 38.21 -26.70
N LEU A 372 36.21 38.08 -26.45
CA LEU A 372 35.38 37.05 -27.06
C LEU A 372 35.16 37.31 -28.55
N ALA A 373 34.93 38.56 -28.94
CA ALA A 373 34.81 38.97 -30.33
C ALA A 373 36.10 38.65 -31.11
N THR A 374 37.28 38.98 -30.57
CA THR A 374 38.58 38.63 -31.17
C THR A 374 38.82 37.11 -31.22
N LEU A 375 38.37 36.36 -30.20
CA LEU A 375 38.46 34.90 -30.23
C LEU A 375 37.54 34.29 -31.30
N ILE A 376 36.32 34.81 -31.46
CA ILE A 376 35.38 34.35 -32.50
C ILE A 376 35.96 34.63 -33.89
N GLU A 377 36.55 35.80 -34.10
CA GLU A 377 37.22 36.17 -35.36
C GLU A 377 38.37 35.20 -35.67
N SER A 378 39.28 34.96 -34.71
CA SER A 378 40.39 34.00 -34.89
C SER A 378 39.95 32.54 -35.10
N LEU A 379 38.88 32.09 -34.44
CA LEU A 379 38.31 30.76 -34.66
C LEU A 379 37.62 30.66 -36.04
N THR A 380 37.11 31.78 -36.57
CA THR A 380 36.48 31.88 -37.90
C THR A 380 37.54 31.74 -38.99
N ASP A 381 38.65 32.45 -38.85
CA ASP A 381 39.80 32.35 -39.75
C ASP A 381 40.47 30.97 -39.72
N ALA A 382 40.37 30.24 -38.59
CA ALA A 382 40.87 28.88 -38.44
C ALA A 382 39.92 27.77 -38.96
N GLY A 383 38.73 28.12 -39.46
CA GLY A 383 37.78 27.18 -40.07
C GLY A 383 37.04 26.24 -39.10
N ALA A 384 36.83 26.67 -37.85
CA ALA A 384 36.12 25.90 -36.84
C ALA A 384 34.60 25.71 -37.16
N PRO A 385 33.96 24.61 -36.70
CA PRO A 385 32.53 24.39 -36.94
C PRO A 385 31.59 25.45 -36.30
N PRO A 386 30.44 25.77 -36.93
CA PRO A 386 29.51 26.81 -36.49
C PRO A 386 29.02 26.74 -35.03
N MET A 387 28.91 25.53 -34.50
CA MET A 387 28.47 25.30 -33.12
C MET A 387 29.46 25.79 -32.06
N LEU A 388 30.75 25.86 -32.38
CA LEU A 388 31.77 26.41 -31.48
C LEU A 388 31.70 27.94 -31.41
N TYR A 389 31.34 28.61 -32.52
CA TYR A 389 31.05 30.05 -32.52
C TYR A 389 29.84 30.38 -31.64
N GLN A 390 28.77 29.59 -31.75
CA GLN A 390 27.59 29.75 -30.90
C GLN A 390 27.88 29.46 -29.41
N ALA A 391 28.73 28.47 -29.10
CA ALA A 391 29.11 28.17 -27.72
C ALA A 391 29.97 29.27 -27.08
N ALA A 392 30.86 29.90 -27.86
CA ALA A 392 31.65 31.05 -27.44
C ALA A 392 30.75 32.29 -27.25
N ALA A 393 29.92 32.62 -28.24
CA ALA A 393 28.99 33.74 -28.22
C ALA A 393 27.98 33.68 -27.06
N ASN A 394 27.48 32.49 -26.73
CA ASN A 394 26.42 32.34 -25.72
C ASN A 394 26.92 32.31 -24.26
N ARG A 395 28.24 32.34 -23.98
CA ARG A 395 28.75 32.07 -22.61
C ARG A 395 29.88 32.95 -22.08
N GLY A 396 30.41 33.94 -22.80
CA GLY A 396 31.36 34.91 -22.23
C GLY A 396 32.66 34.31 -21.66
N LYS A 397 33.02 33.06 -21.98
CA LYS A 397 34.19 32.34 -21.43
C LYS A 397 35.08 31.81 -22.54
N ALA A 398 35.76 32.75 -23.19
CA ALA A 398 36.75 32.53 -24.25
C ALA A 398 37.75 31.39 -23.95
N VAL A 399 38.30 31.35 -22.73
CA VAL A 399 39.31 30.35 -22.32
C VAL A 399 38.76 28.92 -22.31
N LYS A 400 37.54 28.70 -21.82
CA LYS A 400 36.93 27.36 -21.81
C LYS A 400 36.53 26.88 -23.20
N ALA A 401 36.12 27.80 -24.08
CA ALA A 401 35.84 27.46 -25.47
C ALA A 401 37.13 27.05 -26.21
N GLN A 402 38.25 27.74 -25.94
CA GLN A 402 39.56 27.40 -26.48
C GLN A 402 40.10 26.08 -25.92
N ASP A 403 39.97 25.82 -24.62
CA ASP A 403 40.35 24.54 -24.00
C ASP A 403 39.50 23.37 -24.53
N MET A 404 38.19 23.59 -24.73
CA MET A 404 37.32 22.60 -25.34
C MET A 404 37.66 22.36 -26.81
N ALA A 405 37.94 23.40 -27.59
CA ALA A 405 38.36 23.27 -28.98
C ALA A 405 39.70 22.53 -29.09
N ASN A 406 40.68 22.87 -28.25
CA ASN A 406 41.99 22.20 -28.20
C ASN A 406 41.86 20.74 -27.74
N SER A 407 41.01 20.46 -26.74
CA SER A 407 40.74 19.09 -26.27
C SER A 407 40.01 18.25 -27.32
N GLN A 408 39.02 18.84 -28.02
CA GLN A 408 38.31 18.15 -29.10
C GLN A 408 39.20 17.92 -30.32
N TRP A 409 40.09 18.87 -30.65
CA TRP A 409 41.07 18.70 -31.72
C TRP A 409 42.12 17.63 -31.37
N ALA A 410 42.63 17.63 -30.14
CA ALA A 410 43.54 16.59 -29.66
C ALA A 410 42.88 15.20 -29.66
N SER A 411 41.63 15.11 -29.21
CA SER A 411 40.85 13.87 -29.21
C SER A 411 40.55 13.39 -30.63
N ALA A 412 40.14 14.27 -31.55
CA ALA A 412 39.91 13.92 -32.96
C ALA A 412 41.20 13.45 -33.65
N THR A 413 42.33 14.10 -33.38
CA THR A 413 43.64 13.72 -33.91
C THR A 413 44.10 12.37 -33.35
N GLN A 414 43.88 12.12 -32.06
CA GLN A 414 44.18 10.84 -31.40
C GLN A 414 43.31 9.71 -31.96
N ASN A 415 42.01 9.96 -32.15
CA ASN A 415 41.06 9.01 -32.73
C ASN A 415 41.40 8.69 -34.19
N TYR A 416 41.75 9.70 -34.98
CA TYR A 416 42.22 9.51 -36.35
C TYR A 416 43.52 8.68 -36.39
N THR A 417 44.50 9.00 -35.54
CA THR A 417 45.78 8.26 -35.46
C THR A 417 45.56 6.80 -35.02
N ALA A 418 44.66 6.55 -34.07
CA ALA A 418 44.28 5.22 -33.64
C ALA A 418 43.57 4.43 -34.75
N ALA A 419 42.69 5.09 -35.51
CA ALA A 419 42.00 4.50 -36.65
C ALA A 419 42.96 4.17 -37.80
N VAL A 420 43.94 5.03 -38.13
CA VAL A 420 44.96 4.71 -39.13
C VAL A 420 45.84 3.53 -38.68
N THR A 421 46.33 3.57 -37.43
CA THR A 421 47.21 2.53 -36.88
C THR A 421 46.51 1.16 -36.80
N GLY A 422 45.22 1.16 -36.44
CA GLY A 422 44.41 -0.06 -36.43
C GLY A 422 44.23 -0.66 -37.83
N LEU A 423 44.14 0.19 -38.88
CA LEU A 423 43.85 -0.25 -40.24
C LEU A 423 45.10 -0.83 -40.89
N GLU A 424 46.25 -0.21 -40.63
CA GLU A 424 47.55 -0.77 -41.01
C GLU A 424 47.86 -2.09 -40.30
N ARG A 425 47.40 -2.26 -39.06
CA ARG A 425 47.57 -3.50 -38.30
C ARG A 425 46.65 -4.60 -38.83
N ILE A 426 45.38 -4.30 -39.13
CA ILE A 426 44.45 -5.23 -39.77
C ILE A 426 44.96 -5.63 -41.16
N LYS A 427 45.52 -4.68 -41.93
CA LYS A 427 46.15 -4.95 -43.24
C LYS A 427 47.38 -5.87 -43.11
N ARG A 428 48.30 -5.60 -42.18
CA ARG A 428 49.45 -6.48 -41.89
C ARG A 428 49.06 -7.86 -41.36
N ASP A 429 47.98 -7.93 -40.57
CA ASP A 429 47.46 -9.17 -39.99
C ASP A 429 46.53 -9.93 -40.96
N PHE A 430 46.16 -9.33 -42.10
CA PHE A 430 45.49 -10.01 -43.22
C PHE A 430 46.49 -10.87 -44.00
N ASP A 431 47.74 -10.41 -44.10
CA ASP A 431 48.84 -11.10 -44.78
C ASP A 431 49.44 -12.26 -43.95
N ARG A 432 49.06 -12.42 -42.67
CA ARG A 432 49.54 -13.49 -41.77
C ARG A 432 48.36 -14.27 -41.16
N GLN A 433 48.27 -15.56 -41.46
CA GLN A 433 47.09 -16.42 -41.26
C GLN A 433 46.45 -16.41 -39.86
N GLY A 434 45.11 -16.31 -39.81
CA GLY A 434 44.30 -17.47 -39.41
C GLY A 434 43.28 -17.34 -38.27
N ALA A 435 43.58 -16.69 -37.14
CA ALA A 435 42.73 -16.81 -35.95
C ALA A 435 42.54 -15.46 -35.24
N ASP A 436 41.42 -14.79 -35.52
CA ASP A 436 40.57 -14.03 -34.57
C ASP A 436 39.69 -13.02 -35.35
N TRP A 437 38.86 -13.53 -36.28
CA TRP A 437 38.13 -12.69 -37.24
C TRP A 437 36.96 -11.91 -36.62
N LYS A 438 36.34 -12.43 -35.55
CA LYS A 438 35.25 -11.74 -34.85
C LYS A 438 35.75 -10.44 -34.19
N ARG A 439 36.88 -10.51 -33.50
CA ARG A 439 37.51 -9.37 -32.84
C ARG A 439 38.06 -8.34 -33.84
N LYS A 440 38.50 -8.81 -35.01
CA LYS A 440 38.93 -7.95 -36.13
C LYS A 440 37.74 -7.23 -36.79
N GLY A 441 36.58 -7.89 -36.92
CA GLY A 441 35.34 -7.29 -37.43
C GLY A 441 34.78 -6.21 -36.50
N GLU A 442 34.76 -6.46 -35.19
CA GLU A 442 34.38 -5.47 -34.17
C GLU A 442 35.29 -4.23 -34.21
N ARG A 443 36.61 -4.43 -34.39
CA ARG A 443 37.55 -3.33 -34.58
C ARG A 443 37.28 -2.54 -35.87
N LEU A 444 36.94 -3.20 -36.97
CA LEU A 444 36.62 -2.53 -38.23
C LEU A 444 35.36 -1.64 -38.09
N VAL A 445 34.36 -2.08 -37.29
CA VAL A 445 33.17 -1.27 -36.96
C VAL A 445 33.55 -0.08 -36.08
N GLN A 446 34.34 -0.29 -35.02
CA GLN A 446 34.82 0.81 -34.17
C GLN A 446 35.61 1.85 -34.97
N MET A 447 36.42 1.42 -35.94
CA MET A 447 37.19 2.32 -36.77
C MET A 447 36.33 3.10 -37.76
N LYS A 448 35.28 2.47 -38.31
CA LYS A 448 34.27 3.16 -39.11
C LYS A 448 33.55 4.23 -38.28
N GLU A 449 33.19 3.94 -37.04
CA GLU A 449 32.55 4.89 -36.14
C GLU A 449 33.49 6.06 -35.78
N LEU A 450 34.76 5.78 -35.48
CA LEU A 450 35.77 6.81 -35.21
C LEU A 450 36.02 7.70 -36.44
N ALA A 451 36.12 7.11 -37.63
CA ALA A 451 36.28 7.88 -38.87
C ALA A 451 35.01 8.70 -39.22
N GLN A 452 33.81 8.20 -38.94
CA GLN A 452 32.56 8.96 -39.09
C GLN A 452 32.48 10.15 -38.14
N GLN A 453 32.98 10.01 -36.91
CA GLN A 453 33.06 11.13 -35.96
C GLN A 453 33.99 12.25 -36.44
N CYS A 454 35.00 11.93 -37.25
CA CYS A 454 35.91 12.91 -37.85
C CYS A 454 35.34 13.65 -39.07
N LEU A 455 34.24 13.18 -39.70
CA LEU A 455 33.63 13.83 -40.87
C LEU A 455 33.00 15.20 -40.57
N GLY A 456 32.70 15.49 -39.29
CA GLY A 456 32.18 16.80 -38.86
C GLY A 456 33.24 17.91 -38.80
N MET A 457 34.52 17.59 -39.06
CA MET A 457 35.63 18.55 -39.04
C MET A 457 36.14 18.80 -40.47
N PRO A 458 35.95 20.00 -41.05
CA PRO A 458 36.30 20.29 -42.45
C PRO A 458 37.75 19.94 -42.83
N ALA A 459 38.70 20.22 -41.93
CA ALA A 459 40.12 19.96 -42.13
C ALA A 459 40.49 18.46 -42.16
N LEU A 460 39.69 17.58 -41.56
CA LEU A 460 39.94 16.13 -41.52
C LEU A 460 39.00 15.35 -42.45
N THR A 461 38.00 16.00 -43.05
CA THR A 461 36.94 15.34 -43.83
C THR A 461 37.50 14.50 -44.96
N ARG A 462 38.49 15.02 -45.71
CA ARG A 462 39.11 14.30 -46.83
C ARG A 462 39.85 13.04 -46.37
N MET A 463 40.51 13.11 -45.21
CA MET A 463 41.29 12.00 -44.65
C MET A 463 40.39 10.94 -44.02
N ALA A 464 39.34 11.37 -43.32
CA ALA A 464 38.31 10.50 -42.74
C ALA A 464 37.53 9.75 -43.83
N GLN A 465 37.22 10.41 -44.95
CA GLN A 465 36.53 9.78 -46.08
C GLN A 465 37.36 8.65 -46.70
N THR A 466 38.65 8.87 -46.94
CA THR A 466 39.57 7.83 -47.42
C THR A 466 39.63 6.60 -46.49
N LEU A 467 39.54 6.83 -45.18
CA LEU A 467 39.52 5.78 -44.15
C LEU A 467 38.20 4.98 -44.17
N LEU A 468 37.07 5.66 -44.41
CA LEU A 468 35.76 5.03 -44.54
C LEU A 468 35.64 4.20 -45.80
N ASP A 469 36.18 4.69 -46.91
CA ASP A 469 36.20 3.98 -48.18
C ASP A 469 37.06 2.70 -48.04
N GLY A 470 38.23 2.79 -47.37
CA GLY A 470 39.06 1.62 -47.05
C GLY A 470 38.38 0.60 -46.12
N CYS A 471 37.59 1.04 -45.13
CA CYS A 471 36.77 0.15 -44.30
C CYS A 471 35.64 -0.52 -45.10
N ALA A 472 35.05 0.18 -46.08
CA ALA A 472 33.98 -0.34 -46.94
C ALA A 472 34.47 -1.42 -47.91
N GLU A 473 35.70 -1.30 -48.43
CA GLU A 473 36.32 -2.30 -49.31
C GLU A 473 36.65 -3.63 -48.59
N VAL A 474 37.04 -3.57 -47.31
CA VAL A 474 37.43 -4.77 -46.54
C VAL A 474 36.23 -5.55 -45.99
N ARG A 475 35.09 -4.88 -45.77
CA ARG A 475 33.91 -5.46 -45.09
C ARG A 475 33.26 -6.68 -45.79
N PRO A 476 33.09 -6.72 -47.13
CA PRO A 476 32.50 -7.87 -47.81
C PRO A 476 33.28 -9.19 -47.66
N PHE A 477 34.58 -9.12 -47.30
CA PHE A 477 35.40 -10.30 -47.05
C PHE A 477 35.14 -10.93 -45.67
N PHE A 478 34.79 -10.12 -44.66
CA PHE A 478 34.41 -10.60 -43.33
C PHE A 478 33.05 -11.31 -43.36
N ASP A 479 32.08 -10.75 -44.09
CA ASP A 479 30.71 -11.27 -44.15
C ASP A 479 30.62 -12.66 -44.85
N ARG A 480 31.55 -12.96 -45.77
CA ARG A 480 31.66 -14.31 -46.39
C ARG A 480 32.30 -15.35 -45.47
N TYR A 481 33.24 -14.95 -44.60
CA TYR A 481 33.95 -15.86 -43.70
C TYR A 481 33.12 -16.22 -42.44
N ASP A 482 32.25 -15.33 -41.97
CA ASP A 482 31.42 -15.56 -40.77
C ASP A 482 30.28 -16.59 -41.03
N ILE A 483 29.77 -16.65 -42.27
CA ILE A 483 28.82 -17.69 -42.70
C ILE A 483 29.51 -19.06 -42.79
N ALA A 484 30.73 -19.12 -43.36
CA ALA A 484 31.52 -20.34 -43.40
C ALA A 484 31.95 -20.82 -42.00
N GLY A 485 32.27 -19.89 -41.08
CA GLY A 485 32.59 -20.17 -39.69
C GLY A 485 31.39 -20.69 -38.89
N SER A 486 30.19 -20.16 -39.14
CA SER A 486 28.95 -20.64 -38.50
C SER A 486 28.55 -22.04 -38.97
N ILE A 487 28.74 -22.34 -40.26
CA ILE A 487 28.55 -23.71 -40.80
C ILE A 487 29.60 -24.67 -40.22
N LYS A 488 30.85 -24.23 -40.08
CA LYS A 488 31.91 -25.05 -39.46
C LYS A 488 31.68 -25.29 -37.96
N ALA A 489 31.17 -24.30 -37.23
CA ALA A 489 30.80 -24.44 -35.82
C ALA A 489 29.60 -25.40 -35.64
N TYR A 490 28.67 -25.44 -36.61
CA TYR A 490 27.61 -26.43 -36.65
C TYR A 490 28.18 -27.84 -36.90
N ASP A 491 29.09 -27.99 -37.87
CA ASP A 491 29.78 -29.26 -38.13
C ASP A 491 30.64 -29.72 -36.94
N GLU A 492 31.32 -28.81 -36.24
CA GLU A 492 32.12 -29.09 -35.04
C GLU A 492 31.25 -29.42 -33.82
N ALA A 493 30.07 -28.80 -33.66
CA ALA A 493 29.11 -29.15 -32.62
C ALA A 493 28.49 -30.54 -32.87
N VAL A 494 28.17 -30.86 -34.13
CA VAL A 494 27.73 -32.20 -34.53
C VAL A 494 28.87 -33.21 -34.34
N LEU A 495 30.12 -32.85 -34.65
CA LEU A 495 31.30 -33.70 -34.40
C LEU A 495 31.51 -33.91 -32.90
N PHE A 496 31.37 -32.88 -32.07
CA PHE A 496 31.54 -32.96 -30.61
C PHE A 496 30.48 -33.85 -29.96
N ILE A 497 29.22 -33.77 -30.43
CA ILE A 497 28.14 -34.66 -29.99
C ILE A 497 28.41 -36.11 -30.44
N THR A 498 28.92 -36.30 -31.67
CA THR A 498 29.25 -37.62 -32.23
C THR A 498 30.51 -38.23 -31.59
N VAL A 499 31.49 -37.41 -31.20
CA VAL A 499 32.75 -37.81 -30.56
C VAL A 499 32.52 -38.10 -29.08
N ASN A 500 31.70 -37.31 -28.36
CA ASN A 500 31.37 -37.59 -26.95
C ASN A 500 30.47 -38.82 -26.78
N ALA A 501 29.54 -39.06 -27.71
CA ALA A 501 28.82 -40.33 -27.78
C ALA A 501 29.75 -41.53 -28.11
N LYS A 502 30.90 -41.29 -28.76
CA LYS A 502 31.93 -42.31 -29.04
C LYS A 502 32.95 -42.49 -27.91
N THR A 503 33.26 -41.46 -27.11
CA THR A 503 34.27 -41.54 -26.03
C THR A 503 33.70 -42.11 -24.73
N GLU A 504 32.42 -41.94 -24.41
CA GLU A 504 31.78 -42.70 -23.30
C GLU A 504 31.59 -44.20 -23.62
N LYS A 505 31.79 -44.60 -24.88
CA LYS A 505 31.87 -46.01 -25.29
C LYS A 505 33.20 -46.69 -24.96
N LYS A 506 34.22 -45.95 -24.49
CA LYS A 506 35.58 -46.47 -24.24
C LYS A 506 35.82 -47.05 -22.84
N GLY A 507 34.78 -47.22 -22.02
CA GLY A 507 34.89 -47.85 -20.69
C GLY A 507 34.59 -49.36 -20.63
N LEU A 508 34.27 -50.01 -21.75
CA LEU A 508 34.03 -51.46 -21.82
C LEU A 508 34.87 -52.02 -22.97
N GLU A 509 35.99 -52.66 -22.64
CA GLU A 509 36.82 -53.38 -23.62
C GLU A 509 36.08 -54.62 -24.11
N PHE A 510 35.26 -54.44 -25.14
CA PHE A 510 34.93 -55.50 -26.08
C PHE A 510 35.37 -55.03 -27.45
N THR A 511 36.05 -55.90 -28.19
CA THR A 511 36.35 -55.63 -29.60
C THR A 511 35.04 -55.49 -30.37
N HIS A 512 35.04 -54.70 -31.46
CA HIS A 512 33.83 -54.44 -32.26
C HIS A 512 33.13 -55.73 -32.70
N ASP A 513 33.91 -56.76 -33.05
CA ASP A 513 33.41 -58.07 -33.49
C ASP A 513 32.78 -58.89 -32.35
N GLU A 514 33.26 -58.72 -31.12
CA GLU A 514 32.74 -59.43 -29.94
C GLU A 514 31.41 -58.85 -29.46
N LEU A 515 31.26 -57.52 -29.60
CA LEU A 515 30.00 -56.81 -29.37
C LEU A 515 28.96 -57.17 -30.43
N GLN A 516 29.37 -57.33 -31.70
CA GLN A 516 28.48 -57.74 -32.77
C GLN A 516 27.97 -59.19 -32.59
N ARG A 517 28.83 -60.11 -32.11
CA ARG A 517 28.39 -61.49 -31.78
C ARG A 517 27.41 -61.55 -30.61
N ARG A 518 27.59 -60.74 -29.57
CA ARG A 518 26.72 -60.76 -28.38
C ARG A 518 25.36 -60.06 -28.59
N VAL A 519 25.33 -58.99 -29.40
CA VAL A 519 24.08 -58.33 -29.81
C VAL A 519 23.24 -59.26 -30.68
N THR A 520 23.86 -60.06 -31.56
CA THR A 520 23.14 -61.04 -32.39
C THR A 520 22.64 -62.26 -31.57
N ALA A 521 23.21 -62.51 -30.38
CA ALA A 521 22.86 -63.65 -29.52
C ALA A 521 21.82 -63.33 -28.41
N GLY A 522 21.31 -62.11 -28.32
CA GLY A 522 20.12 -61.80 -27.51
C GLY A 522 20.25 -61.95 -25.98
N ASN A 523 21.46 -61.87 -25.41
CA ASN A 523 21.64 -61.98 -23.96
C ASN A 523 22.54 -60.86 -23.41
N PHE A 524 21.93 -59.90 -22.70
CA PHE A 524 22.62 -59.14 -21.65
C PHE A 524 21.72 -59.04 -20.40
N PRO A 525 22.23 -59.38 -19.20
CA PRO A 525 21.48 -59.28 -17.95
C PRO A 525 21.48 -57.83 -17.44
N VAL A 526 20.31 -57.35 -17.03
CA VAL A 526 20.13 -56.00 -16.46
C VAL A 526 20.41 -56.06 -14.95
N GLY A 527 21.48 -55.40 -14.51
CA GLY A 527 21.73 -55.10 -13.10
C GLY A 527 21.51 -53.61 -12.81
N GLU A 528 20.90 -53.30 -11.67
CA GLU A 528 20.42 -51.97 -11.21
C GLU A 528 21.46 -50.84 -11.08
N GLN A 529 22.74 -51.05 -11.41
CA GLN A 529 23.81 -50.10 -11.09
C GLN A 529 24.07 -48.98 -12.12
N ASN A 530 23.17 -48.71 -13.08
CA ASN A 530 23.42 -47.65 -14.07
C ASN A 530 22.23 -46.74 -14.40
N LYS A 531 21.41 -46.45 -13.40
CA LYS A 531 20.32 -45.46 -13.51
C LYS A 531 20.87 -44.04 -13.74
N ASP A 532 21.95 -43.68 -13.06
CA ASP A 532 22.59 -42.35 -13.18
C ASP A 532 23.23 -42.10 -14.54
N ALA A 533 23.85 -43.11 -15.16
CA ALA A 533 24.41 -42.98 -16.50
C ALA A 533 23.32 -42.82 -17.56
N ARG A 534 22.18 -43.51 -17.40
CA ARG A 534 21.02 -43.38 -18.28
C ARG A 534 20.35 -42.02 -18.16
N GLU A 535 20.22 -41.49 -16.94
CA GLU A 535 19.67 -40.15 -16.69
C GLU A 535 20.60 -39.04 -17.23
N ARG A 536 21.93 -39.18 -17.05
CA ARG A 536 22.92 -38.25 -17.61
C ARG A 536 22.94 -38.24 -19.13
N LEU A 537 22.83 -39.40 -19.78
CA LEU A 537 22.77 -39.50 -21.24
C LEU A 537 21.48 -38.85 -21.78
N VAL A 538 20.34 -39.04 -21.10
CA VAL A 538 19.07 -38.40 -21.45
C VAL A 538 19.15 -36.89 -21.31
N ASP A 539 19.83 -36.37 -20.29
CA ASP A 539 19.99 -34.93 -20.10
C ASP A 539 20.98 -34.29 -21.08
N LEU A 540 22.05 -35.00 -21.46
CA LEU A 540 22.94 -34.59 -22.54
C LEU A 540 22.23 -34.55 -23.90
N LEU A 541 21.36 -35.52 -24.19
CA LEU A 541 20.53 -35.53 -25.40
C LEU A 541 19.49 -34.40 -25.40
N LYS A 542 18.90 -34.07 -24.24
CA LYS A 542 18.01 -32.90 -24.09
C LYS A 542 18.78 -31.58 -24.28
N GLN A 543 20.01 -31.48 -23.78
CA GLN A 543 20.86 -30.30 -23.99
C GLN A 543 21.26 -30.14 -25.45
N GLY A 544 21.64 -31.24 -26.13
CA GLY A 544 21.91 -31.25 -27.56
C GLY A 544 20.69 -30.83 -28.38
N ALA A 545 19.50 -31.35 -28.05
CA ALA A 545 18.25 -30.95 -28.73
C ALA A 545 17.92 -29.47 -28.52
N ARG A 546 18.18 -28.91 -27.33
CA ARG A 546 18.00 -27.47 -27.06
C ARG A 546 19.00 -26.62 -27.83
N MET A 547 20.26 -27.04 -27.94
CA MET A 547 21.27 -26.34 -28.74
C MET A 547 20.93 -26.35 -30.23
N VAL A 548 20.53 -27.49 -30.79
CA VAL A 548 20.12 -27.58 -32.20
C VAL A 548 18.89 -26.72 -32.47
N SER A 549 17.91 -26.73 -31.56
CA SER A 549 16.71 -25.88 -31.68
C SER A 549 17.05 -24.39 -31.56
N SER A 550 17.98 -24.02 -30.68
CA SER A 550 18.48 -22.65 -30.53
C SER A 550 19.16 -22.16 -31.80
N VAL A 551 20.02 -22.98 -32.40
CA VAL A 551 20.74 -22.64 -33.63
C VAL A 551 19.79 -22.59 -34.82
N ALA A 552 18.80 -23.48 -34.90
CA ALA A 552 17.75 -23.43 -35.93
C ALA A 552 16.92 -22.15 -35.85
N ILE A 553 16.52 -21.73 -34.63
CA ILE A 553 15.80 -20.47 -34.40
C ILE A 553 16.67 -19.26 -34.75
N GLU A 554 17.97 -19.32 -34.45
CA GLU A 554 18.89 -18.23 -34.79
C GLU A 554 19.16 -18.14 -36.30
N CYS A 555 19.26 -19.27 -36.99
CA CYS A 555 19.28 -19.32 -38.45
C CYS A 555 17.95 -18.82 -39.05
N GLU A 556 16.80 -19.19 -38.49
CA GLU A 556 15.47 -18.73 -38.90
C GLU A 556 15.33 -17.20 -38.75
N ASN A 557 15.77 -16.66 -37.61
CA ASN A 557 15.76 -15.22 -37.36
C ASN A 557 16.70 -14.45 -38.28
N ARG A 558 17.89 -15.00 -38.58
CA ARG A 558 18.85 -14.36 -39.49
C ARG A 558 18.41 -14.46 -40.95
N LEU A 559 17.80 -15.56 -41.37
CA LEU A 559 17.15 -15.71 -42.68
C LEU A 559 15.98 -14.72 -42.82
N ARG A 560 15.18 -14.55 -41.77
CA ARG A 560 14.08 -13.57 -41.74
C ARG A 560 14.59 -12.14 -41.92
N VAL A 561 15.68 -11.76 -41.24
CA VAL A 561 16.34 -10.46 -41.43
C VAL A 561 16.92 -10.31 -42.83
N TYR A 562 17.43 -11.38 -43.45
CA TYR A 562 17.93 -11.35 -44.83
C TYR A 562 16.81 -11.19 -45.87
N VAL A 563 15.68 -11.86 -45.62
CA VAL A 563 14.45 -11.83 -46.43
C VAL A 563 13.75 -10.47 -46.34
N ASP A 564 13.73 -9.87 -45.14
CA ASP A 564 13.09 -8.57 -44.93
C ASP A 564 13.97 -7.39 -45.44
N ASN A 565 15.26 -7.63 -45.70
CA ASN A 565 16.21 -6.64 -46.26
C ASN A 565 16.43 -6.75 -47.78
N ALA A 566 15.89 -7.76 -48.46
CA ALA A 566 16.02 -7.94 -49.90
C ALA A 566 15.06 -7.01 -50.67
N GLN A 567 15.50 -5.78 -50.94
CA GLN A 567 14.75 -4.84 -51.79
C GLN A 567 14.75 -5.34 -53.25
N GLY A 568 13.56 -5.61 -53.80
CA GLY A 568 13.35 -5.91 -55.23
C GLY A 568 12.61 -7.21 -55.56
N VAL A 569 12.22 -8.03 -54.56
CA VAL A 569 11.47 -9.27 -54.81
C VAL A 569 9.97 -9.09 -54.52
N SER A 570 9.11 -9.59 -55.42
CA SER A 570 7.65 -9.46 -55.30
C SER A 570 7.11 -10.07 -54.00
N PRO A 571 6.23 -9.36 -53.24
CA PRO A 571 5.65 -9.84 -51.99
C PRO A 571 4.95 -11.22 -52.08
N ARG A 572 4.48 -11.60 -53.27
CA ARG A 572 3.84 -12.89 -53.51
C ARG A 572 4.85 -14.04 -53.64
N TYR A 573 6.03 -13.77 -54.20
CA TYR A 573 7.14 -14.73 -54.25
C TYR A 573 7.75 -14.92 -52.85
N LEU A 574 7.83 -13.83 -52.08
CA LEU A 574 8.21 -13.85 -50.66
C LEU A 574 7.22 -14.64 -49.79
N ALA A 575 5.91 -14.55 -50.05
CA ALA A 575 4.89 -15.33 -49.36
C ALA A 575 4.93 -16.81 -49.73
N GLN A 576 5.22 -17.16 -50.99
CA GLN A 576 5.36 -18.56 -51.43
C GLN A 576 6.66 -19.20 -50.94
N LEU A 577 7.77 -18.46 -50.90
CA LEU A 577 9.02 -18.92 -50.29
C LEU A 577 8.85 -19.13 -48.78
N LYS A 578 8.17 -18.20 -48.10
CA LYS A 578 7.80 -18.35 -46.68
C LYS A 578 6.93 -19.60 -46.48
N GLN A 579 5.88 -19.79 -47.26
CA GLN A 579 4.99 -20.95 -47.11
C GLN A 579 5.70 -22.29 -47.42
N ALA A 580 6.52 -22.38 -48.48
CA ALA A 580 7.24 -23.61 -48.82
C ALA A 580 8.32 -23.98 -47.80
N LEU A 581 9.01 -23.00 -47.20
CA LEU A 581 9.97 -23.21 -46.12
C LEU A 581 9.25 -23.59 -44.81
N PHE A 582 8.13 -22.94 -44.49
CA PHE A 582 7.33 -23.27 -43.30
C PHE A 582 6.67 -24.64 -43.39
N ASP A 583 6.18 -25.04 -44.56
CA ASP A 583 5.55 -26.35 -44.77
C ASP A 583 6.59 -27.50 -44.72
N GLN A 584 7.83 -27.29 -45.20
CA GLN A 584 8.92 -28.28 -45.13
C GLN A 584 9.55 -28.41 -43.73
N VAL A 585 9.64 -27.30 -42.98
CA VAL A 585 10.09 -27.32 -41.57
C VAL A 585 8.99 -27.93 -40.69
N GLY A 586 7.71 -27.64 -40.97
CA GLY A 586 6.54 -28.23 -40.31
C GLY A 586 6.46 -29.74 -40.49
N THR A 587 6.49 -30.24 -41.74
CA THR A 587 6.42 -31.69 -42.02
C THR A 587 7.58 -32.49 -41.42
N ARG A 588 8.77 -31.90 -41.24
CA ARG A 588 9.93 -32.59 -40.65
C ARG A 588 10.01 -32.47 -39.13
N LYS A 589 9.48 -31.39 -38.56
CA LYS A 589 9.19 -31.28 -37.13
C LYS A 589 8.18 -32.35 -36.70
N ASP A 590 7.13 -32.55 -37.50
CA ASP A 590 6.10 -33.57 -37.23
C ASP A 590 6.66 -35.00 -37.41
N ALA A 591 7.55 -35.25 -38.39
CA ALA A 591 8.25 -36.53 -38.52
C ALA A 591 9.20 -36.84 -37.34
N TRP A 592 9.84 -35.81 -36.77
CA TRP A 592 10.70 -35.95 -35.59
C TRP A 592 9.89 -36.21 -34.30
N PHE A 593 8.71 -35.59 -34.16
CA PHE A 593 7.80 -35.87 -33.05
C PHE A 593 7.07 -37.23 -33.20
N ALA A 594 6.74 -37.65 -34.42
CA ALA A 594 6.20 -38.99 -34.68
C ALA A 594 7.20 -40.11 -34.35
N GLY A 595 8.51 -39.89 -34.61
CA GLY A 595 9.57 -40.82 -34.18
C GLY A 595 9.78 -40.87 -32.66
N ARG A 596 9.31 -39.86 -31.92
CA ARG A 596 9.38 -39.81 -30.45
C ARG A 596 8.26 -40.60 -29.77
N GLU A 597 7.13 -40.80 -30.45
CA GLU A 597 6.03 -41.65 -29.96
C GLU A 597 6.26 -43.15 -30.20
N GLN A 598 7.12 -43.54 -31.15
CA GLN A 598 7.52 -44.93 -31.39
C GLN A 598 8.84 -45.33 -30.68
N LEU A 599 9.00 -44.96 -29.41
CA LEU A 599 10.21 -45.32 -28.65
C LEU A 599 10.15 -46.75 -28.12
N GLY A 600 10.42 -47.68 -29.04
CA GLY A 600 10.95 -49.02 -28.78
C GLY A 600 12.10 -49.43 -29.72
N GLY A 601 12.62 -48.52 -30.56
CA GLY A 601 13.61 -48.81 -31.62
C GLY A 601 15.04 -48.33 -31.36
N ASP A 602 16.00 -49.01 -32.02
CA ASP A 602 17.46 -48.87 -31.90
C ASP A 602 17.99 -47.44 -32.23
N PRO A 603 18.76 -46.81 -31.31
CA PRO A 603 19.39 -45.50 -31.54
C PRO A 603 20.25 -45.38 -32.81
N ALA A 604 20.77 -46.48 -33.34
CA ALA A 604 21.54 -46.49 -34.58
C ALA A 604 20.67 -46.25 -35.84
N GLU A 605 19.37 -46.48 -35.76
CA GLU A 605 18.41 -46.20 -36.84
C GLU A 605 18.03 -44.72 -36.88
N VAL A 606 17.92 -44.08 -35.72
CA VAL A 606 17.67 -42.63 -35.58
C VAL A 606 18.81 -41.83 -36.19
N LEU A 607 20.06 -42.22 -35.93
CA LEU A 607 21.24 -41.55 -36.51
C LEU A 607 21.34 -41.71 -38.03
N ARG A 608 20.93 -42.86 -38.59
CA ARG A 608 20.89 -43.09 -40.04
C ARG A 608 19.82 -42.25 -40.73
N SER A 609 18.65 -42.10 -40.10
CA SER A 609 17.57 -41.25 -40.63
C SER A 609 17.94 -39.76 -40.66
N VAL A 610 18.70 -39.29 -39.67
CA VAL A 610 19.20 -37.90 -39.64
C VAL A 610 20.26 -37.66 -40.72
N ASP A 611 21.21 -38.56 -40.92
CA ASP A 611 22.24 -38.44 -41.97
C ASP A 611 21.62 -38.47 -43.40
N ALA A 612 20.59 -39.29 -43.61
CA ALA A 612 19.84 -39.34 -44.87
C ALA A 612 19.07 -38.04 -45.15
N ALA A 613 18.46 -37.44 -44.12
CA ALA A 613 17.74 -36.17 -44.26
C ALA A 613 18.68 -35.00 -44.62
N VAL A 614 19.89 -35.00 -44.07
CA VAL A 614 20.93 -34.00 -44.35
C VAL A 614 21.46 -34.10 -45.78
N LYS A 615 21.72 -35.32 -46.27
CA LYS A 615 22.13 -35.55 -47.67
C LYS A 615 21.05 -35.17 -48.68
N ALA A 616 19.78 -35.41 -48.37
CA ALA A 616 18.65 -35.02 -49.23
C ALA A 616 18.48 -33.49 -49.33
N MET A 617 18.72 -32.74 -48.24
CA MET A 617 18.65 -31.28 -48.25
C MET A 617 19.74 -30.66 -49.13
N ARG A 618 20.94 -31.23 -49.13
CA ARG A 618 22.05 -30.77 -49.98
C ARG A 618 21.72 -30.88 -51.47
N LYS A 619 21.12 -32.00 -51.88
CA LYS A 619 20.75 -32.28 -53.28
C LYS A 619 19.64 -31.36 -53.82
N ILE A 620 18.63 -31.03 -53.01
CA ILE A 620 17.51 -30.16 -53.42
C ILE A 620 17.98 -28.72 -53.69
N VAL A 621 18.93 -28.23 -52.89
CA VAL A 621 19.51 -26.90 -53.06
C VAL A 621 20.35 -26.81 -54.33
N ASP A 622 21.07 -27.89 -54.67
CA ASP A 622 21.85 -27.98 -55.90
C ASP A 622 20.96 -28.11 -57.16
N ASP A 623 19.83 -28.84 -57.08
CA ASP A 623 18.94 -29.09 -58.22
C ASP A 623 17.99 -27.89 -58.55
N GLN A 624 17.63 -27.07 -57.57
CA GLN A 624 16.68 -25.94 -57.75
C GLN A 624 17.30 -24.69 -58.38
N LEU A 625 18.63 -24.56 -58.39
CA LEU A 625 19.34 -23.42 -58.98
C LEU A 625 19.46 -23.49 -60.51
N ALA A 626 19.09 -24.61 -61.15
CA ALA A 626 19.37 -24.85 -62.57
C ALA A 626 18.18 -24.78 -63.54
N VAL A 627 16.90 -24.73 -63.11
CA VAL A 627 15.78 -25.12 -64.01
C VAL A 627 14.49 -24.29 -63.83
N LYS A 628 14.16 -23.45 -64.85
CA LYS A 628 12.83 -22.99 -65.33
C LYS A 628 12.24 -21.62 -64.89
N GLY A 629 12.55 -20.60 -65.70
CA GLY A 629 11.92 -19.26 -65.74
C GLY A 629 10.72 -18.95 -66.67
N PRO A 630 10.16 -19.76 -67.61
CA PRO A 630 9.17 -19.22 -68.57
C PRO A 630 7.72 -19.77 -68.61
N ALA A 631 7.19 -20.49 -67.60
CA ALA A 631 5.86 -21.16 -67.72
C ALA A 631 4.66 -20.51 -66.99
N LEU A 632 4.85 -19.44 -66.19
CA LEU A 632 3.81 -18.99 -65.23
C LEU A 632 2.86 -17.89 -65.74
N THR A 633 3.07 -17.36 -66.93
CA THR A 633 2.36 -16.15 -67.42
C THR A 633 0.92 -16.42 -67.88
N GLU A 634 0.56 -17.67 -68.20
CA GLU A 634 -0.74 -17.97 -68.83
C GLU A 634 -1.88 -18.31 -67.85
N GLN A 635 -1.58 -18.73 -66.60
CA GLN A 635 -2.62 -19.15 -65.65
C GLN A 635 -3.34 -17.98 -64.94
N VAL A 636 -2.72 -16.80 -64.88
CA VAL A 636 -3.25 -15.65 -64.13
C VAL A 636 -4.42 -14.98 -64.86
N ARG A 637 -4.55 -15.13 -66.19
CA ARG A 637 -5.66 -14.55 -66.98
C ARG A 637 -7.02 -15.21 -66.73
N LYS A 638 -7.07 -16.44 -66.18
CA LYS A 638 -8.30 -17.21 -66.03
C LYS A 638 -9.10 -16.87 -64.77
N LEU A 639 -8.42 -16.55 -63.66
CA LEU A 639 -9.05 -16.39 -62.33
C LEU A 639 -9.69 -15.02 -62.07
N VAL A 640 -9.48 -14.04 -62.96
CA VAL A 640 -10.03 -12.67 -62.81
C VAL A 640 -11.50 -12.59 -63.23
N ARG A 641 -12.04 -13.57 -63.96
CA ARG A 641 -13.44 -13.53 -64.45
C ARG A 641 -14.49 -14.05 -63.46
N GLU A 642 -14.12 -14.82 -62.43
CA GLU A 642 -15.11 -15.59 -61.65
C GLU A 642 -15.53 -14.93 -60.31
N ARG A 643 -14.97 -13.79 -59.94
CA ARG A 643 -15.14 -13.22 -58.58
C ARG A 643 -16.04 -11.99 -58.48
N ALA A 644 -16.70 -11.59 -59.57
CA ALA A 644 -17.51 -10.37 -59.65
C ALA A 644 -19.00 -10.54 -59.27
N GLU A 645 -19.51 -11.74 -58.97
CA GLU A 645 -20.97 -11.98 -58.95
C GLU A 645 -21.64 -12.29 -57.59
N ALA A 646 -20.94 -12.35 -56.45
CA ALA A 646 -21.56 -12.87 -55.20
C ALA A 646 -21.55 -11.88 -54.02
N ARG A 647 -22.25 -10.73 -54.11
CA ARG A 647 -22.31 -9.76 -52.99
C ARG A 647 -23.61 -8.94 -52.83
N ASN A 648 -24.82 -9.53 -52.80
CA ASN A 648 -26.04 -8.81 -52.35
C ASN A 648 -27.14 -9.72 -51.76
N ARG A 649 -27.50 -9.55 -50.46
CA ARG A 649 -28.86 -9.54 -49.83
C ARG A 649 -28.83 -9.81 -48.31
N ALA A 650 -29.66 -9.09 -47.54
CA ALA A 650 -29.53 -8.80 -46.10
C ALA A 650 -30.73 -9.25 -45.22
N ALA A 651 -30.46 -9.54 -43.92
CA ALA A 651 -31.04 -8.95 -42.68
C ALA A 651 -32.34 -9.39 -41.91
N PRO A 652 -33.08 -10.50 -42.16
CA PRO A 652 -34.03 -11.02 -41.14
C PRO A 652 -33.55 -12.27 -40.38
N GLU A 653 -32.51 -12.95 -40.86
CA GLU A 653 -32.06 -14.23 -40.30
C GLU A 653 -31.17 -14.11 -39.05
N GLN A 654 -30.62 -12.93 -38.77
CA GLN A 654 -29.66 -12.77 -37.68
C GLN A 654 -30.30 -12.74 -36.29
N MET A 655 -31.59 -12.40 -36.16
CA MET A 655 -32.28 -12.40 -34.87
C MET A 655 -32.73 -13.82 -34.47
N ALA A 656 -33.13 -14.63 -35.45
CA ALA A 656 -33.41 -16.06 -35.25
C ALA A 656 -32.13 -16.86 -34.97
N LYS A 657 -31.03 -16.57 -35.66
CA LYS A 657 -29.72 -17.23 -35.42
C LYS A 657 -29.09 -16.85 -34.08
N SER A 658 -29.40 -15.67 -33.53
CA SER A 658 -28.92 -15.24 -32.20
C SER A 658 -29.61 -15.98 -31.05
N LEU A 659 -30.93 -16.22 -31.17
CA LEU A 659 -31.68 -17.03 -30.21
C LEU A 659 -31.30 -18.52 -30.31
N GLU A 660 -31.01 -19.00 -31.52
CA GLU A 660 -30.51 -20.35 -31.75
C GLU A 660 -29.06 -20.54 -31.25
N ALA A 661 -28.22 -19.51 -31.30
CA ALA A 661 -26.87 -19.52 -30.74
C ALA A 661 -26.86 -19.53 -29.20
N LEU A 662 -27.81 -18.84 -28.56
CA LEU A 662 -27.97 -18.86 -27.10
C LEU A 662 -28.54 -20.20 -26.60
N SER A 663 -29.47 -20.80 -27.35
CA SER A 663 -29.98 -22.16 -27.11
C SER A 663 -28.91 -23.24 -27.29
N LYS A 664 -28.01 -23.10 -28.28
CA LYS A 664 -26.88 -24.02 -28.50
C LYS A 664 -25.76 -23.88 -27.46
N LEU A 665 -25.74 -22.79 -26.69
CA LEU A 665 -24.87 -22.60 -25.54
C LEU A 665 -25.47 -23.15 -24.23
N GLY A 666 -26.62 -23.82 -24.27
CA GLY A 666 -27.24 -24.48 -23.12
C GLY A 666 -27.85 -23.53 -22.10
N ILE A 667 -28.04 -22.25 -22.45
CA ILE A 667 -28.72 -21.26 -21.63
C ILE A 667 -30.23 -21.45 -21.81
N ASP A 668 -30.94 -21.65 -20.71
CA ASP A 668 -32.40 -21.73 -20.72
C ASP A 668 -32.97 -20.32 -20.96
N VAL A 669 -33.47 -20.12 -22.18
CA VAL A 669 -34.16 -18.90 -22.65
C VAL A 669 -35.67 -19.13 -22.75
N SER A 670 -36.21 -20.13 -22.05
CA SER A 670 -37.65 -20.38 -21.99
C SER A 670 -38.42 -19.17 -21.44
N ALA A 671 -37.89 -18.49 -20.41
CA ALA A 671 -38.53 -17.32 -19.81
C ALA A 671 -38.67 -16.13 -20.79
N GLU A 672 -37.67 -15.81 -21.61
CA GLU A 672 -37.78 -14.76 -22.64
C GLU A 672 -38.64 -15.19 -23.84
N ARG A 673 -38.68 -16.48 -24.17
CA ARG A 673 -39.55 -16.99 -25.23
C ARG A 673 -41.02 -16.95 -24.81
N ASP A 674 -41.29 -17.33 -23.56
CA ASP A 674 -42.61 -17.32 -22.95
C ASP A 674 -43.10 -15.88 -22.70
N LEU A 675 -42.21 -14.92 -22.44
CA LEU A 675 -42.56 -13.48 -22.34
C LEU A 675 -42.97 -12.85 -23.68
N VAL A 676 -42.40 -13.32 -24.79
CA VAL A 676 -42.76 -12.86 -26.15
C VAL A 676 -44.07 -13.49 -26.62
N ASP A 677 -44.36 -14.72 -26.21
CA ASP A 677 -45.58 -15.43 -26.60
C ASP A 677 -46.77 -15.13 -25.64
N ALA A 678 -46.54 -14.85 -24.36
CA ALA A 678 -47.60 -14.54 -23.39
C ALA A 678 -48.21 -13.13 -23.51
N GLN A 679 -47.64 -12.23 -24.31
CA GLN A 679 -48.22 -10.91 -24.55
C GLN A 679 -49.27 -10.86 -25.68
N LYS A 680 -49.54 -11.97 -26.37
CA LYS A 680 -50.48 -11.97 -27.51
C LYS A 680 -51.94 -12.24 -27.17
N ASP A 681 -52.28 -12.86 -26.04
CA ASP A 681 -53.68 -13.26 -25.78
C ASP A 681 -54.08 -13.23 -24.29
N ALA A 682 -54.49 -12.08 -23.74
CA ALA A 682 -55.41 -12.03 -22.59
C ALA A 682 -56.01 -10.62 -22.33
N PRO A 683 -57.35 -10.48 -22.16
CA PRO A 683 -58.00 -9.21 -21.81
C PRO A 683 -58.00 -8.96 -20.29
N ILE A 684 -57.67 -7.73 -19.90
CA ILE A 684 -57.52 -7.29 -18.50
C ILE A 684 -58.90 -7.17 -17.81
N LYS A 685 -59.10 -7.96 -16.74
CA LYS A 685 -60.16 -7.78 -15.74
C LYS A 685 -59.80 -6.62 -14.78
N SER A 686 -60.81 -5.93 -14.27
CA SER A 686 -60.67 -4.67 -13.51
C SER A 686 -59.70 -4.76 -12.32
N TYR A 687 -59.08 -3.64 -11.95
CA TYR A 687 -58.14 -3.48 -10.81
C TYR A 687 -58.60 -4.12 -9.49
N ARG A 688 -59.92 -4.28 -9.28
CA ARG A 688 -60.49 -4.97 -8.12
C ARG A 688 -60.18 -6.47 -8.10
N ASP A 689 -60.18 -7.12 -9.26
CA ASP A 689 -59.87 -8.54 -9.39
C ASP A 689 -58.37 -8.81 -9.22
N ILE A 690 -57.51 -7.88 -9.64
CA ILE A 690 -56.07 -7.94 -9.39
C ILE A 690 -55.80 -7.83 -7.89
N TRP A 691 -56.46 -6.91 -7.19
CA TRP A 691 -56.31 -6.74 -5.74
C TRP A 691 -56.84 -7.96 -4.96
N ILE A 692 -58.01 -8.50 -5.32
CA ILE A 692 -58.54 -9.75 -4.74
C ILE A 692 -57.62 -10.93 -5.05
N SER A 693 -56.98 -10.99 -6.22
CA SER A 693 -56.02 -12.04 -6.55
C SER A 693 -54.71 -11.93 -5.77
N LEU A 694 -54.24 -10.70 -5.51
CA LEU A 694 -53.06 -10.44 -4.69
C LEU A 694 -53.33 -10.78 -3.23
N GLN A 695 -54.51 -10.41 -2.71
CA GLN A 695 -54.94 -10.76 -1.36
C GLN A 695 -55.10 -12.28 -1.20
N LYS A 696 -55.67 -12.98 -2.19
CA LYS A 696 -55.73 -14.46 -2.19
C LYS A 696 -54.36 -15.13 -2.36
N LYS A 697 -53.43 -14.50 -3.07
CA LYS A 697 -52.04 -14.97 -3.18
C LYS A 697 -51.28 -14.76 -1.87
N GLU A 698 -51.54 -13.66 -1.18
CA GLU A 698 -50.98 -13.36 0.14
C GLU A 698 -51.55 -14.33 1.20
N GLU A 699 -52.86 -14.57 1.20
CA GLU A 699 -53.50 -15.59 2.06
C GLU A 699 -52.96 -17.00 1.79
N ARG A 700 -52.74 -17.36 0.51
CA ARG A 700 -52.09 -18.63 0.15
C ARG A 700 -50.63 -18.68 0.58
N TYR A 701 -49.89 -17.59 0.41
CA TYR A 701 -48.49 -17.50 0.83
C TYR A 701 -48.36 -17.71 2.34
N TYR A 702 -49.22 -17.08 3.15
CA TYR A 702 -49.21 -17.28 4.61
C TYR A 702 -49.74 -18.67 5.03
N ALA A 703 -50.67 -19.26 4.26
CA ALA A 703 -51.13 -20.63 4.51
C ALA A 703 -50.03 -21.67 4.19
N ASP A 704 -49.37 -21.54 3.05
CA ASP A 704 -48.23 -22.37 2.64
C ASP A 704 -47.05 -22.19 3.61
N PHE A 705 -46.83 -20.96 4.09
CA PHE A 705 -45.84 -20.66 5.13
C PHE A 705 -46.17 -21.33 6.46
N ALA A 706 -47.43 -21.28 6.91
CA ALA A 706 -47.86 -21.96 8.13
C ALA A 706 -47.73 -23.49 8.02
N GLU A 707 -47.99 -24.05 6.84
CA GLU A 707 -47.80 -25.48 6.57
C GLU A 707 -46.31 -25.87 6.55
N ALA A 708 -45.46 -25.10 5.87
CA ALA A 708 -44.01 -25.31 5.85
C ALA A 708 -43.41 -25.22 7.26
N ARG A 709 -43.84 -24.23 8.05
CA ARG A 709 -43.46 -24.08 9.47
C ARG A 709 -43.89 -25.28 10.30
N ARG A 710 -45.11 -25.76 10.13
CA ARG A 710 -45.62 -26.94 10.86
C ARG A 710 -44.83 -28.20 10.53
N LYS A 711 -44.50 -28.39 9.25
CA LYS A 711 -43.67 -29.50 8.77
C LYS A 711 -42.25 -29.43 9.33
N LEU A 712 -41.60 -28.27 9.20
CA LEU A 712 -40.24 -28.05 9.70
C LEU A 712 -40.16 -28.22 11.23
N LYS A 713 -41.15 -27.72 11.97
CA LYS A 713 -41.25 -27.91 13.43
C LYS A 713 -41.35 -29.38 13.81
N GLY A 714 -42.15 -30.16 13.08
CA GLY A 714 -42.26 -31.61 13.25
C GLY A 714 -40.94 -32.32 12.99
N GLU A 715 -40.24 -31.98 11.91
CA GLU A 715 -38.95 -32.58 11.55
C GLU A 715 -37.84 -32.25 12.57
N VAL A 716 -37.75 -31.00 13.05
CA VAL A 716 -36.76 -30.62 14.07
C VAL A 716 -37.01 -31.33 15.42
N THR A 717 -38.27 -31.56 15.81
CA THR A 717 -38.59 -32.23 17.09
C THR A 717 -38.52 -33.76 17.04
N THR A 718 -38.72 -34.39 15.88
CA THR A 718 -38.75 -35.86 15.78
C THR A 718 -37.46 -36.46 15.25
N GLU A 719 -36.73 -35.76 14.38
CA GLU A 719 -35.55 -36.27 13.68
C GLU A 719 -34.26 -35.94 14.46
N ILE A 720 -34.03 -34.65 14.74
CA ILE A 720 -32.81 -34.17 15.43
C ILE A 720 -32.75 -34.64 16.89
N ASP A 721 -33.84 -34.52 17.65
CA ASP A 721 -33.85 -34.91 19.07
C ASP A 721 -33.67 -36.42 19.26
N ARG A 722 -34.10 -37.25 18.28
CA ARG A 722 -33.91 -38.70 18.30
C ARG A 722 -32.45 -39.06 17.99
N GLU A 723 -31.86 -38.46 16.96
CA GLU A 723 -30.45 -38.68 16.60
C GLU A 723 -29.48 -38.22 17.71
N LEU A 724 -29.83 -37.17 18.46
CA LEU A 724 -29.05 -36.66 19.60
C LEU A 724 -28.87 -37.66 20.76
N VAL A 725 -29.88 -38.52 21.00
CA VAL A 725 -29.86 -39.48 22.12
C VAL A 725 -28.77 -40.53 21.90
N ASP A 726 -28.59 -40.99 20.66
CA ASP A 726 -27.77 -42.16 20.32
C ASP A 726 -26.31 -41.82 19.94
N LEU A 727 -25.95 -40.54 19.85
CA LEU A 727 -24.57 -40.14 19.51
C LEU A 727 -23.57 -40.49 20.64
N PRO A 728 -22.43 -41.17 20.34
CA PRO A 728 -21.43 -41.58 21.32
C PRO A 728 -20.44 -40.44 21.64
N ILE A 729 -20.96 -39.29 22.11
CA ILE A 729 -20.20 -38.09 22.45
C ILE A 729 -20.39 -37.72 23.93
N SER A 730 -19.52 -36.86 24.48
CA SER A 730 -19.56 -36.50 25.90
C SER A 730 -20.84 -35.75 26.26
N LYS A 731 -21.26 -35.84 27.53
CA LYS A 731 -22.49 -35.21 28.04
C LYS A 731 -22.55 -33.70 27.76
N VAL A 732 -21.44 -33.00 27.98
CA VAL A 732 -21.32 -31.54 27.75
C VAL A 732 -21.56 -31.18 26.29
N TYR A 733 -21.14 -32.03 25.35
CA TYR A 733 -21.34 -31.78 23.92
C TYR A 733 -22.74 -32.14 23.43
N LYS A 734 -23.39 -33.13 24.07
CA LYS A 734 -24.82 -33.36 23.84
C LYS A 734 -25.63 -32.13 24.25
N GLU A 735 -25.29 -31.50 25.37
CA GLU A 735 -25.95 -30.26 25.82
C GLU A 735 -25.77 -29.09 24.82
N GLU A 736 -24.60 -28.94 24.21
CA GLU A 736 -24.33 -27.91 23.18
C GLU A 736 -25.14 -28.14 21.89
N LEU A 737 -25.21 -29.38 21.40
CA LEU A 737 -26.00 -29.72 20.21
C LEU A 737 -27.51 -29.67 20.48
N VAL A 738 -27.94 -29.97 21.71
CA VAL A 738 -29.31 -29.73 22.19
C VAL A 738 -29.64 -28.25 22.21
N GLN A 739 -28.69 -27.39 22.61
CA GLN A 739 -28.88 -25.94 22.56
C GLN A 739 -29.05 -25.45 21.11
N GLN A 740 -28.25 -25.93 20.16
CA GLN A 740 -28.42 -25.58 18.75
C GLN A 740 -29.76 -26.05 18.18
N SER A 741 -30.19 -27.27 18.54
CA SER A 741 -31.55 -27.76 18.24
C SER A 741 -32.61 -26.81 18.81
N THR A 742 -32.41 -26.34 20.04
CA THR A 742 -33.32 -25.38 20.71
C THR A 742 -33.35 -24.03 20.00
N ASP A 743 -32.21 -23.50 19.56
CA ASP A 743 -32.13 -22.24 18.83
C ASP A 743 -32.82 -22.36 17.45
N ILE A 744 -32.68 -23.49 16.76
CA ILE A 744 -33.41 -23.78 15.52
C ILE A 744 -34.91 -23.82 15.80
N LYS A 745 -35.36 -24.48 16.88
CA LYS A 745 -36.78 -24.49 17.27
C LYS A 745 -37.32 -23.08 17.52
N GLN A 746 -36.54 -22.21 18.17
CA GLN A 746 -36.91 -20.82 18.38
C GLN A 746 -37.05 -20.05 17.06
N LEU A 747 -36.16 -20.28 16.09
CA LEU A 747 -36.27 -19.68 14.75
C LEU A 747 -37.51 -20.19 14.00
N VAL A 748 -37.79 -21.50 14.06
CA VAL A 748 -39.01 -22.10 13.50
C VAL A 748 -40.27 -21.58 14.20
N ASP A 749 -40.16 -21.16 15.46
CA ASP A 749 -41.27 -20.60 16.22
C ASP A 749 -41.53 -19.11 15.96
N THR A 750 -40.76 -18.47 15.08
CA THR A 750 -41.05 -17.12 14.61
C THR A 750 -42.13 -17.10 13.52
N GLU A 751 -42.82 -15.97 13.37
CA GLU A 751 -43.80 -15.72 12.30
C GLU A 751 -43.16 -15.11 11.03
N ASP A 752 -41.83 -15.00 11.01
CA ASP A 752 -41.06 -14.36 9.94
C ASP A 752 -40.64 -15.39 8.87
N PRO A 753 -41.02 -15.22 7.60
CA PRO A 753 -40.66 -16.11 6.50
C PRO A 753 -39.16 -16.27 6.26
N ASP A 754 -38.39 -15.20 6.41
CA ASP A 754 -36.95 -15.19 6.13
C ASP A 754 -36.18 -15.98 7.19
N LEU A 755 -36.66 -15.94 8.44
CA LEU A 755 -36.11 -16.72 9.55
C LEU A 755 -36.38 -18.22 9.39
N LEU A 756 -37.45 -18.60 8.69
CA LEU A 756 -37.76 -20.01 8.42
C LEU A 756 -36.79 -20.63 7.40
N GLU A 757 -36.40 -19.88 6.37
CA GLU A 757 -35.36 -20.32 5.42
C GLU A 757 -34.01 -20.47 6.12
N ILE A 758 -33.68 -19.55 7.03
CA ILE A 758 -32.48 -19.64 7.87
C ILE A 758 -32.56 -20.86 8.80
N ALA A 759 -33.72 -21.13 9.40
CA ALA A 759 -33.93 -22.29 10.25
C ALA A 759 -33.76 -23.61 9.47
N GLN A 760 -34.27 -23.69 8.25
CA GLN A 760 -34.09 -24.84 7.35
C GLN A 760 -32.62 -25.08 7.03
N LYS A 761 -31.89 -24.03 6.60
CA LYS A 761 -30.45 -24.12 6.31
C LYS A 761 -29.65 -24.57 7.54
N LYS A 762 -30.00 -24.06 8.72
CA LYS A 762 -29.37 -24.46 10.00
C LYS A 762 -29.69 -25.90 10.38
N LYS A 763 -30.94 -26.35 10.17
CA LYS A 763 -31.34 -27.75 10.36
C LYS A 763 -30.52 -28.69 9.48
N ASP A 764 -30.44 -28.40 8.18
CA ASP A 764 -29.71 -29.26 7.23
C ASP A 764 -28.21 -29.29 7.52
N ALA A 765 -27.63 -28.16 7.94
CA ALA A 765 -26.25 -28.10 8.40
C ALA A 765 -26.02 -28.92 9.68
N LEU A 766 -26.90 -28.81 10.67
CA LEU A 766 -26.82 -29.57 11.92
C LEU A 766 -26.96 -31.08 11.68
N LYS A 767 -27.87 -31.49 10.77
CA LYS A 767 -28.02 -32.89 10.36
C LYS A 767 -26.75 -33.43 9.71
N LYS A 768 -26.17 -32.69 8.76
CA LYS A 768 -24.88 -33.06 8.14
C LYS A 768 -23.75 -33.14 9.16
N GLN A 769 -23.76 -32.26 10.16
CA GLN A 769 -22.80 -32.28 11.26
C GLN A 769 -22.96 -33.54 12.12
N PHE A 770 -24.20 -33.97 12.43
CA PHE A 770 -24.44 -35.24 13.12
C PHE A 770 -23.95 -36.44 12.32
N GLU A 771 -24.23 -36.49 11.01
CA GLU A 771 -23.78 -37.58 10.14
C GLU A 771 -22.25 -37.68 10.10
N GLU A 772 -21.53 -36.56 10.08
CA GLU A 772 -20.07 -36.55 10.09
C GLU A 772 -19.48 -36.84 11.48
N ILE A 773 -20.11 -36.37 12.55
CA ILE A 773 -19.71 -36.71 13.93
C ILE A 773 -19.92 -38.21 14.18
N ALA A 774 -21.02 -38.79 13.70
CA ALA A 774 -21.29 -40.23 13.83
C ALA A 774 -20.24 -41.09 13.10
N LYS A 775 -19.71 -40.59 11.97
CA LYS A 775 -18.64 -41.28 11.21
C LYS A 775 -17.29 -41.29 11.94
N ASP A 776 -16.96 -40.23 12.69
CA ASP A 776 -15.70 -40.14 13.46
C ASP A 776 -15.83 -39.27 14.73
N PRO A 777 -16.42 -39.82 15.81
CA PRO A 777 -16.67 -39.08 17.06
C PRO A 777 -15.37 -38.64 17.76
N LYS A 778 -14.30 -39.42 17.59
CA LYS A 778 -12.98 -39.17 18.19
C LYS A 778 -12.32 -37.93 17.61
N ARG A 779 -12.47 -37.71 16.29
CA ARG A 779 -11.92 -36.53 15.63
C ARG A 779 -12.56 -35.23 16.10
N TYR A 780 -13.88 -35.22 16.34
CA TYR A 780 -14.56 -34.05 16.88
C TYR A 780 -14.09 -33.72 18.31
N GLN A 781 -13.98 -34.74 19.18
CA GLN A 781 -13.41 -34.56 20.52
C GLN A 781 -11.97 -34.04 20.48
N LYS A 782 -11.14 -34.59 19.58
CA LYS A 782 -9.77 -34.15 19.39
C LYS A 782 -9.69 -32.68 18.95
N ASN A 783 -10.53 -32.26 18.00
CA ASN A 783 -10.55 -30.86 17.55
C ASN A 783 -10.88 -29.88 18.68
N LYS A 784 -11.84 -30.20 19.56
CA LYS A 784 -12.15 -29.36 20.73
C LYS A 784 -11.03 -29.37 21.77
N SER A 785 -10.38 -30.51 22.03
CA SER A 785 -9.22 -30.55 22.92
C SER A 785 -8.05 -29.74 22.36
N ASP A 786 -7.82 -29.80 21.05
CA ASP A 786 -6.78 -29.04 20.36
C ASP A 786 -7.07 -27.54 20.44
N LEU A 787 -8.33 -27.12 20.24
CA LEU A 787 -8.76 -25.72 20.40
C LEU A 787 -8.60 -25.21 21.84
N ALA A 788 -8.88 -26.03 22.85
CA ALA A 788 -8.65 -25.68 24.26
C ALA A 788 -7.14 -25.60 24.60
N ALA A 789 -6.34 -26.50 24.04
CA ALA A 789 -4.88 -26.46 24.18
C ALA A 789 -4.29 -25.19 23.53
N LEU A 790 -4.79 -24.78 22.37
CA LEU A 790 -4.40 -23.52 21.72
C LEU A 790 -4.81 -22.30 22.57
N ALA A 791 -6.00 -22.31 23.19
CA ALA A 791 -6.42 -21.24 24.11
C ALA A 791 -5.42 -21.03 25.26
N LYS A 792 -4.96 -22.14 25.86
CA LYS A 792 -3.95 -22.11 26.91
C LYS A 792 -2.63 -21.53 26.42
N ARG A 793 -2.14 -22.00 25.25
CA ARG A 793 -0.91 -21.50 24.62
C ARG A 793 -0.98 -20.00 24.32
N ILE A 794 -2.12 -19.51 23.83
CA ILE A 794 -2.37 -18.09 23.59
C ILE A 794 -2.33 -17.30 24.91
N GLY A 795 -2.88 -17.85 26.00
CA GLY A 795 -2.80 -17.23 27.33
C GLY A 795 -1.36 -17.00 27.81
N GLU A 796 -0.43 -17.88 27.45
CA GLU A 796 1.00 -17.74 27.81
C GLU A 796 1.72 -16.62 27.04
N LEU A 797 1.11 -16.07 25.98
CA LEU A 797 1.66 -14.97 25.19
C LEU A 797 1.32 -13.58 25.75
N VAL A 798 0.31 -13.46 26.64
CA VAL A 798 -0.27 -12.18 27.11
C VAL A 798 0.78 -11.18 27.57
N ASP A 799 1.70 -11.62 28.43
CA ASP A 799 2.67 -10.72 29.08
C ASP A 799 3.76 -10.23 28.11
N ASP A 800 4.10 -11.05 27.12
CA ASP A 800 5.22 -10.80 26.21
C ASP A 800 4.76 -10.19 24.88
N LEU A 801 3.54 -10.46 24.40
CA LEU A 801 3.00 -10.04 23.11
C LEU A 801 1.50 -9.72 23.22
N PRO A 802 1.10 -8.64 23.91
CA PRO A 802 -0.31 -8.36 24.21
C PRO A 802 -1.17 -8.14 22.96
N GLU A 803 -0.65 -7.52 21.89
CA GLU A 803 -1.42 -7.28 20.67
C GLU A 803 -1.56 -8.56 19.82
N THR A 804 -0.47 -9.35 19.67
CA THR A 804 -0.57 -10.68 19.03
C THR A 804 -1.53 -11.57 19.80
N THR A 805 -1.49 -11.52 21.13
CA THR A 805 -2.41 -12.27 21.98
C THR A 805 -3.86 -11.85 21.76
N ARG A 806 -4.14 -10.54 21.72
CA ARG A 806 -5.49 -10.03 21.43
C ARG A 806 -5.99 -10.51 20.08
N ARG A 807 -5.15 -10.44 19.03
CA ARG A 807 -5.49 -10.95 17.69
C ARG A 807 -5.77 -12.45 17.71
N LEU A 808 -4.91 -13.24 18.36
CA LEU A 808 -5.09 -14.69 18.47
C LEU A 808 -6.30 -15.06 19.34
N GLN A 809 -6.66 -14.27 20.36
CA GLN A 809 -7.87 -14.46 21.15
C GLN A 809 -9.13 -14.18 20.34
N THR A 810 -9.15 -13.12 19.53
CA THR A 810 -10.25 -12.87 18.58
C THR A 810 -10.37 -14.02 17.59
N ARG A 811 -9.24 -14.46 17.02
CA ARG A 811 -9.22 -15.59 16.08
C ARG A 811 -9.64 -16.90 16.73
N TRP A 812 -9.23 -17.14 17.97
CA TRP A 812 -9.67 -18.29 18.76
C TRP A 812 -11.18 -18.26 18.99
N ALA A 813 -11.76 -17.10 19.29
CA ALA A 813 -13.20 -16.95 19.45
C ALA A 813 -13.95 -17.21 18.14
N GLU A 814 -13.42 -16.73 17.00
CA GLU A 814 -13.95 -17.05 15.67
C GLU A 814 -13.90 -18.56 15.40
N GLU A 815 -12.77 -19.22 15.68
CA GLU A 815 -12.63 -20.67 15.50
C GLU A 815 -13.49 -21.46 16.49
N ASP A 816 -13.71 -21.00 17.73
CA ASP A 816 -14.65 -21.65 18.67
C ASP A 816 -16.09 -21.55 18.14
N ILE A 817 -16.50 -20.39 17.62
CA ILE A 817 -17.82 -20.21 17.00
C ILE A 817 -17.95 -21.10 15.77
N GLU A 818 -16.96 -21.10 14.89
CA GLU A 818 -16.97 -21.88 13.64
C GLU A 818 -16.91 -23.38 13.89
N SER A 819 -16.27 -23.82 14.98
CA SER A 819 -16.29 -25.22 15.42
C SER A 819 -17.69 -25.74 15.71
N ARG A 820 -18.64 -24.84 15.99
CA ARG A 820 -20.06 -25.16 16.22
C ARG A 820 -20.85 -25.33 14.94
N HIS A 821 -20.36 -24.81 13.81
CA HIS A 821 -21.11 -24.71 12.56
C HIS A 821 -20.46 -25.43 11.36
N CYS A 822 -19.24 -25.94 11.52
CA CYS A 822 -18.54 -26.67 10.48
C CYS A 822 -18.35 -28.15 10.83
N THR A 823 -18.04 -28.95 9.82
CA THR A 823 -17.89 -30.39 10.02
C THR A 823 -16.53 -30.73 10.66
N PRO A 824 -16.39 -31.89 11.34
CA PRO A 824 -15.14 -32.25 12.01
C PRO A 824 -13.91 -32.24 11.08
N ALA A 825 -14.08 -32.59 9.80
CA ALA A 825 -13.00 -32.56 8.83
C ALA A 825 -12.58 -31.13 8.43
N ALA A 826 -13.56 -30.26 8.19
CA ALA A 826 -13.32 -28.85 7.93
C ALA A 826 -12.65 -28.17 9.14
N MET A 827 -13.11 -28.48 10.34
CA MET A 827 -12.56 -27.95 11.59
C MET A 827 -11.09 -28.35 11.79
N SER A 828 -10.73 -29.62 11.54
CA SER A 828 -9.32 -30.04 11.66
C SER A 828 -8.39 -29.26 10.73
N LYS A 829 -8.84 -28.92 9.51
CA LYS A 829 -8.04 -28.13 8.57
C LYS A 829 -7.87 -26.69 9.04
N ARG A 830 -8.92 -26.08 9.61
CA ARG A 830 -8.86 -24.74 10.19
C ARG A 830 -7.97 -24.70 11.42
N LEU A 831 -8.08 -25.68 12.32
CA LEU A 831 -7.21 -25.81 13.49
C LEU A 831 -5.74 -25.96 13.10
N ALA A 832 -5.43 -26.72 12.04
CA ALA A 832 -4.04 -26.85 11.57
C ALA A 832 -3.46 -25.51 11.14
N ALA A 833 -4.23 -24.69 10.40
CA ALA A 833 -3.82 -23.33 10.03
C ALA A 833 -3.68 -22.42 11.27
N PHE A 834 -4.63 -22.49 12.19
CA PHE A 834 -4.59 -21.68 13.42
C PHE A 834 -3.43 -22.08 14.35
N THR A 835 -3.09 -23.36 14.40
CA THR A 835 -1.92 -23.87 15.16
C THR A 835 -0.63 -23.24 14.65
N LEU A 836 -0.44 -23.15 13.33
CA LEU A 836 0.73 -22.49 12.75
C LEU A 836 0.82 -20.99 13.12
N GLU A 837 -0.33 -20.31 13.27
CA GLU A 837 -0.35 -18.92 13.73
C GLU A 837 0.05 -18.77 15.20
N VAL A 838 -0.43 -19.68 16.06
CA VAL A 838 -0.04 -19.73 17.48
C VAL A 838 1.45 -20.06 17.61
N GLU A 839 1.96 -21.02 16.84
CA GLU A 839 3.39 -21.36 16.78
C GLU A 839 4.26 -20.19 16.31
N ARG A 840 3.79 -19.39 15.35
CA ARG A 840 4.46 -18.13 14.97
C ARG A 840 4.50 -17.14 16.13
N GLY A 841 3.41 -16.99 16.88
CA GLY A 841 3.37 -16.13 18.07
C GLY A 841 4.33 -16.59 19.17
N GLU A 842 4.46 -17.91 19.38
CA GLU A 842 5.45 -18.48 20.30
C GLU A 842 6.89 -18.26 19.83
N ALA A 843 7.16 -18.43 18.54
CA ALA A 843 8.47 -18.12 17.96
C ALA A 843 8.83 -16.64 18.12
N GLU A 844 7.86 -15.74 17.89
CA GLU A 844 8.01 -14.29 18.12
C GLU A 844 8.30 -14.00 19.59
N ARG A 845 7.63 -14.67 20.54
CA ARG A 845 7.89 -14.53 21.98
C ARG A 845 9.30 -14.95 22.35
N VAL A 846 9.76 -16.10 21.82
CA VAL A 846 11.13 -16.58 22.04
C VAL A 846 12.16 -15.58 21.50
N GLN A 847 11.93 -15.05 20.30
CA GLN A 847 12.80 -14.04 19.72
C GLN A 847 12.79 -12.74 20.53
N ARG A 848 11.61 -12.26 20.95
CA ARG A 848 11.47 -11.06 21.80
C ARG A 848 12.26 -11.20 23.09
N LYS A 849 12.24 -12.36 23.75
CA LYS A 849 13.03 -12.60 24.98
C LYS A 849 14.54 -12.48 24.72
N LYS A 850 15.04 -13.04 23.61
CA LYS A 850 16.43 -12.88 23.19
C LYS A 850 16.76 -11.40 22.93
N ASP A 851 15.90 -10.69 22.20
CA ASP A 851 16.13 -9.27 21.87
C ASP A 851 16.10 -8.39 23.13
N VAL A 852 15.24 -8.69 24.12
CA VAL A 852 15.25 -8.00 25.44
C VAL A 852 16.58 -8.19 26.15
N GLU A 853 17.18 -9.38 26.07
CA GLU A 853 18.48 -9.67 26.68
C GLU A 853 19.60 -8.88 26.00
N VAL A 854 19.62 -8.84 24.66
CA VAL A 854 20.57 -8.02 23.89
C VAL A 854 20.38 -6.54 24.20
N TYR A 855 19.14 -6.04 24.25
CA TYR A 855 18.83 -4.67 24.66
C TYR A 855 19.38 -4.35 26.05
N ARG A 856 19.22 -5.25 27.03
CA ARG A 856 19.74 -5.06 28.40
C ARG A 856 21.26 -4.93 28.40
N LYS A 857 21.95 -5.80 27.65
CA LYS A 857 23.41 -5.74 27.53
C LYS A 857 23.87 -4.44 26.89
N LEU A 858 23.28 -4.05 25.76
CA LEU A 858 23.61 -2.82 25.04
C LEU A 858 23.34 -1.57 25.90
N LYS A 859 22.24 -1.55 26.66
CA LYS A 859 21.93 -0.45 27.59
C LYS A 859 23.00 -0.29 28.67
N THR A 860 23.52 -1.40 29.20
CA THR A 860 24.62 -1.38 30.19
C THR A 860 25.91 -0.87 29.57
N GLU A 861 26.23 -1.28 28.34
CA GLU A 861 27.41 -0.79 27.60
C GLU A 861 27.31 0.72 27.33
N VAL A 862 26.15 1.20 26.87
CA VAL A 862 25.87 2.63 26.65
C VAL A 862 26.05 3.43 27.94
N ARG A 863 25.55 2.92 29.08
CA ARG A 863 25.69 3.59 30.37
C ARG A 863 27.14 3.65 30.83
N ALA A 864 27.90 2.57 30.66
CA ALA A 864 29.32 2.55 30.98
C ALA A 864 30.12 3.55 30.12
N ALA A 865 29.83 3.64 28.82
CA ALA A 865 30.46 4.61 27.92
C ALA A 865 30.12 6.07 28.31
N PHE A 866 28.90 6.32 28.77
CA PHE A 866 28.47 7.63 29.27
C PHE A 866 29.16 8.01 30.59
N ASP A 867 29.27 7.06 31.52
CA ASP A 867 29.98 7.28 32.79
C ASP A 867 31.48 7.56 32.55
N GLU A 868 32.09 6.91 31.57
CA GLU A 868 33.48 7.18 31.17
C GLU A 868 33.65 8.58 30.57
N MET A 869 32.72 8.99 29.70
CA MET A 869 32.67 10.36 29.17
C MET A 869 32.61 11.38 30.32
N LYS A 870 31.69 11.18 31.28
CA LYS A 870 31.57 12.03 32.47
C LYS A 870 32.87 12.15 33.25
N LYS A 871 33.60 11.05 33.48
CA LYS A 871 34.90 11.09 34.17
C LYS A 871 35.92 11.96 33.43
N THR A 872 36.02 11.79 32.12
CA THR A 872 36.98 12.54 31.30
C THR A 872 36.64 14.04 31.16
N THR A 873 35.38 14.42 31.35
CA THR A 873 34.90 15.82 31.25
C THR A 873 34.59 16.47 32.61
N ALA A 874 34.80 15.77 33.74
CA ALA A 874 34.34 16.18 35.07
C ALA A 874 35.02 17.45 35.62
N THR A 875 36.28 17.71 35.25
CA THR A 875 37.08 18.79 35.88
C THR A 875 36.62 20.21 35.54
N ARG A 876 35.76 20.39 34.52
CA ARG A 876 35.17 21.69 34.15
C ARG A 876 33.80 21.45 33.50
N LEU A 877 32.78 21.18 34.33
CA LEU A 877 31.38 21.07 33.93
C LEU A 877 30.89 22.39 33.29
N THR A 878 31.12 22.55 32.00
CA THR A 878 30.50 23.59 31.17
C THR A 878 29.02 23.27 31.01
N ASP A 879 28.17 24.29 30.81
CA ASP A 879 26.73 24.12 30.56
C ASP A 879 26.41 23.11 29.42
N LYS A 880 27.39 22.89 28.53
CA LYS A 880 27.33 21.96 27.40
C LYS A 880 27.34 20.48 27.79
N ALA A 881 28.11 20.11 28.82
CA ALA A 881 28.11 18.74 29.32
C ALA A 881 26.76 18.39 29.97
N LYS A 882 26.12 19.36 30.63
CA LYS A 882 24.76 19.22 31.18
C LYS A 882 23.71 19.10 30.07
N ALA A 883 23.82 19.88 28.99
CA ALA A 883 22.93 19.76 27.83
C ALA A 883 23.04 18.38 27.17
N PHE A 884 24.26 17.86 27.00
CA PHE A 884 24.48 16.51 26.46
C PHE A 884 23.94 15.41 27.40
N GLU A 885 24.06 15.60 28.72
CA GLU A 885 23.46 14.70 29.71
C GLU A 885 21.93 14.67 29.63
N ALA A 886 21.28 15.82 29.52
CA ALA A 886 19.83 15.89 29.32
C ALA A 886 19.40 15.18 28.02
N TRP A 887 20.14 15.38 26.93
CA TRP A 887 19.91 14.70 25.66
C TRP A 887 20.08 13.17 25.77
N TYR A 888 21.12 12.72 26.46
CA TYR A 888 21.37 11.30 26.71
C TYR A 888 20.21 10.66 27.49
N GLU A 889 19.77 11.28 28.59
CA GLU A 889 18.66 10.77 29.40
C GLU A 889 17.35 10.73 28.59
N ALA A 890 17.06 11.76 27.79
CA ALA A 890 15.90 11.78 26.90
C ALA A 890 15.94 10.61 25.90
N ARG A 891 17.09 10.31 25.29
CA ARG A 891 17.22 9.18 24.35
C ARG A 891 17.15 7.82 25.04
N ILE A 892 17.58 7.72 26.29
CA ILE A 892 17.38 6.52 27.11
C ILE A 892 15.88 6.32 27.41
N GLU A 893 15.13 7.40 27.66
CA GLU A 893 13.66 7.33 27.78
C GLU A 893 12.98 6.95 26.47
N ASP A 894 13.40 7.50 25.32
CA ASP A 894 12.90 7.10 24.00
C ASP A 894 13.11 5.61 23.74
N ALA A 895 14.31 5.09 24.07
CA ALA A 895 14.61 3.67 23.94
C ALA A 895 13.74 2.81 24.89
N LYS A 896 13.46 3.28 26.11
CA LYS A 896 12.54 2.60 27.04
C LYS A 896 11.10 2.59 26.49
N ALA A 897 10.62 3.72 25.98
CA ALA A 897 9.29 3.85 25.38
C ALA A 897 9.16 2.98 24.11
N ALA A 898 10.19 2.96 23.25
CA ALA A 898 10.25 2.07 22.09
C ALA A 898 10.20 0.59 22.51
N LYS A 899 10.99 0.18 23.50
CA LYS A 899 10.98 -1.20 24.03
C LYS A 899 9.60 -1.62 24.56
N GLY A 900 8.86 -0.70 25.17
CA GLY A 900 7.52 -0.95 25.70
C GLY A 900 6.49 -1.32 24.63
N ARG A 901 6.71 -0.89 23.38
CA ARG A 901 5.83 -1.21 22.25
C ARG A 901 6.11 -2.62 21.71
N GLN A 902 5.07 -3.32 21.27
CA GLN A 902 5.25 -4.61 20.59
C GLN A 902 5.99 -4.40 19.27
N GLY A 903 7.01 -5.23 19.01
CA GLY A 903 7.92 -5.04 17.86
C GLY A 903 8.87 -3.84 17.97
N GLY A 904 8.87 -3.09 19.08
CA GLY A 904 9.69 -1.89 19.24
C GLY A 904 11.10 -2.11 19.79
N ILE A 905 11.49 -3.35 20.08
CA ILE A 905 12.84 -3.68 20.59
C ILE A 905 13.94 -3.39 19.55
N PRO A 906 13.80 -3.74 18.25
CA PRO A 906 14.79 -3.38 17.24
C PRO A 906 15.03 -1.87 17.17
N GLU A 907 13.96 -1.06 17.28
CA GLU A 907 14.06 0.39 17.32
C GLU A 907 14.76 0.88 18.59
N ALA A 908 14.43 0.30 19.74
CA ALA A 908 15.12 0.60 21.00
C ALA A 908 16.61 0.25 20.93
N MET A 909 16.97 -0.87 20.29
CA MET A 909 18.35 -1.28 20.05
C MET A 909 19.06 -0.34 19.06
N ARG A 910 18.37 0.13 18.02
CA ARG A 910 18.89 1.13 17.07
C ARG A 910 19.24 2.43 17.81
N ILE A 911 18.32 2.95 18.63
CA ILE A 911 18.54 4.16 19.44
C ILE A 911 19.75 3.98 20.37
N LEU A 912 19.84 2.85 21.08
CA LEU A 912 20.98 2.56 21.95
C LEU A 912 22.30 2.38 21.16
N GLY A 913 22.26 1.78 19.96
CA GLY A 913 23.43 1.62 19.10
C GLY A 913 23.95 2.95 18.57
N GLU A 914 23.05 3.87 18.21
CA GLU A 914 23.39 5.25 17.82
C GLU A 914 23.99 6.02 19.00
N LEU A 915 23.39 5.90 20.19
CA LEU A 915 23.95 6.46 21.43
C LEU A 915 25.36 5.93 21.70
N LYS A 916 25.55 4.62 21.61
CA LYS A 916 26.86 3.98 21.81
C LYS A 916 27.88 4.50 20.81
N THR A 917 27.54 4.56 19.54
CA THR A 917 28.44 5.05 18.47
C THR A 917 28.84 6.50 18.69
N LYS A 918 27.90 7.36 19.10
CA LYS A 918 28.19 8.76 19.44
C LYS A 918 29.11 8.86 20.66
N LEU A 919 28.83 8.10 21.73
CA LEU A 919 29.65 8.08 22.95
C LEU A 919 31.06 7.55 22.70
N ASP A 920 31.18 6.45 21.95
CA ASP A 920 32.46 5.88 21.54
C ASP A 920 33.25 6.90 20.70
N GLY A 921 32.59 7.64 19.80
CA GLY A 921 33.20 8.73 19.03
C GLY A 921 33.69 9.91 19.87
N ILE A 922 33.03 10.20 20.99
CA ILE A 922 33.48 11.23 21.95
C ILE A 922 34.67 10.71 22.76
N ASN A 923 34.55 9.51 23.31
CA ASN A 923 35.56 8.91 24.19
C ASN A 923 36.85 8.51 23.45
N SER A 924 36.75 8.15 22.18
CA SER A 924 37.93 7.84 21.33
C SER A 924 38.64 9.09 20.82
N HIS A 925 38.05 10.28 20.96
CA HIS A 925 38.71 11.52 20.56
C HIS A 925 39.87 11.84 21.52
N ARG A 926 41.02 12.28 20.99
CA ARG A 926 42.21 12.63 21.79
C ARG A 926 41.90 13.66 22.88
N ASN A 927 40.91 14.52 22.62
CA ASN A 927 40.34 15.45 23.58
C ASN A 927 38.80 15.37 23.50
N PRO A 928 38.13 14.59 24.36
CA PRO A 928 36.67 14.43 24.34
C PRO A 928 35.92 15.76 24.49
N GLU A 929 36.46 16.72 25.23
CA GLU A 929 35.86 18.05 25.38
C GLU A 929 35.84 18.82 24.06
N MET A 930 36.93 18.77 23.30
CA MET A 930 37.00 19.40 21.98
C MET A 930 35.93 18.79 21.06
N ARG A 931 35.74 17.47 21.12
CA ARG A 931 34.74 16.78 20.31
C ARG A 931 33.31 17.19 20.67
N LEU A 932 33.01 17.36 21.95
CA LEU A 932 31.72 17.91 22.40
C LEU A 932 31.49 19.34 21.88
N ARG A 933 32.54 20.18 21.84
CA ARG A 933 32.45 21.53 21.27
C ARG A 933 32.24 21.53 19.76
N GLU A 934 32.88 20.62 19.02
CA GLU A 934 32.67 20.46 17.58
C GLU A 934 31.25 20.00 17.26
N LEU A 935 30.71 19.05 18.02
CA LEU A 935 29.34 18.56 17.85
C LEU A 935 28.30 19.66 18.11
N ASP A 936 28.55 20.50 19.12
CA ASP A 936 27.71 21.67 19.43
C ASP A 936 27.78 22.75 18.33
N ALA A 937 28.98 23.03 17.80
CA ALA A 937 29.15 23.93 16.67
C ALA A 937 28.43 23.42 15.42
N GLN A 938 28.51 22.11 15.17
CA GLN A 938 27.79 21.44 14.07
C GLN A 938 26.27 21.54 14.27
N GLN A 939 25.75 21.23 15.46
CA GLN A 939 24.32 21.36 15.77
C GLN A 939 23.83 22.80 15.61
N THR A 940 24.61 23.79 16.08
CA THR A 940 24.29 25.20 15.89
C THR A 940 24.20 25.55 14.40
N GLN A 941 25.15 25.07 13.59
CA GLN A 941 25.14 25.28 12.14
C GLN A 941 23.95 24.58 11.45
N ASP A 942 23.58 23.39 11.91
CA ASP A 942 22.44 22.64 11.39
C ASP A 942 21.12 23.36 11.70
N VAL A 943 20.98 23.93 12.90
CA VAL A 943 19.84 24.76 13.31
C VAL A 943 19.76 26.05 12.50
N ILE A 944 20.88 26.73 12.26
CA ILE A 944 20.93 27.90 11.38
C ILE A 944 20.46 27.51 9.98
N THR A 945 20.97 26.40 9.43
CA THR A 945 20.59 25.90 8.11
C THR A 945 19.09 25.56 8.05
N MET A 946 18.53 24.95 9.10
CA MET A 946 17.10 24.71 9.21
C MET A 946 16.28 25.99 9.22
N LYS A 947 16.70 27.01 9.99
CA LYS A 947 16.04 28.32 10.03
C LYS A 947 16.03 28.99 8.66
N ASP A 948 17.15 28.90 7.93
CA ASP A 948 17.26 29.46 6.58
C ASP A 948 16.33 28.72 5.59
N LEU A 949 16.27 27.39 5.65
CA LEU A 949 15.36 26.59 4.83
C LEU A 949 13.89 26.91 5.11
N ALA A 950 13.52 27.01 6.39
CA ALA A 950 12.18 27.38 6.83
C ALA A 950 11.79 28.78 6.39
N ARG A 951 12.66 29.77 6.62
CA ARG A 951 12.45 31.15 6.19
C ARG A 951 12.25 31.24 4.68
N GLN A 952 13.09 30.56 3.91
CA GLN A 952 12.97 30.59 2.45
C GLN A 952 11.71 29.86 1.96
N TRP A 953 11.29 28.77 2.63
CA TRP A 953 9.99 28.14 2.36
C TRP A 953 8.81 29.08 2.64
N GLU A 954 8.82 29.82 3.74
CA GLU A 954 7.78 30.80 4.07
C GLU A 954 7.71 31.90 3.01
N LEU A 955 8.86 32.40 2.53
CA LEU A 955 8.94 33.36 1.43
C LEU A 955 8.39 32.78 0.11
N ASP A 956 8.77 31.54 -0.23
CA ASP A 956 8.31 30.87 -1.46
C ASP A 956 6.78 30.67 -1.44
N VAL A 957 6.22 30.26 -0.30
CA VAL A 957 4.78 30.06 -0.10
C VAL A 957 4.02 31.38 -0.14
N ALA A 958 4.52 32.42 0.54
CA ALA A 958 3.93 33.75 0.51
C ALA A 958 3.88 34.29 -0.92
N PHE A 959 4.99 34.23 -1.65
CA PHE A 959 5.04 34.62 -3.06
C PHE A 959 4.02 33.85 -3.93
N PHE A 960 3.91 32.54 -3.73
CA PHE A 960 2.91 31.75 -4.46
C PHE A 960 1.47 32.16 -4.13
N LEU A 961 1.13 32.28 -2.84
CA LEU A 961 -0.25 32.57 -2.41
C LEU A 961 -0.68 33.99 -2.76
N GLU A 962 0.19 34.97 -2.54
CA GLU A 962 -0.11 36.39 -2.68
C GLU A 962 0.00 36.89 -4.12
N ASP A 963 0.92 36.34 -4.92
CA ASP A 963 1.13 36.77 -6.31
C ASP A 963 0.59 35.74 -7.31
N THR A 964 1.18 34.54 -7.34
CA THR A 964 0.93 33.59 -8.45
C THR A 964 -0.50 33.04 -8.43
N LEU A 965 -0.97 32.58 -7.26
CA LEU A 965 -2.29 32.01 -7.08
C LEU A 965 -3.38 33.10 -7.12
N ALA A 966 -3.09 34.29 -6.62
CA ALA A 966 -4.01 35.43 -6.70
C ALA A 966 -4.30 35.80 -8.16
N LYS A 967 -3.26 35.92 -9.00
CA LYS A 967 -3.40 36.15 -10.45
C LYS A 967 -4.18 35.03 -11.15
N ALA A 968 -3.86 33.77 -10.84
CA ALA A 968 -4.59 32.63 -11.39
C ALA A 968 -6.07 32.64 -10.98
N LYS A 969 -6.38 33.00 -9.72
CA LYS A 969 -7.75 33.16 -9.20
C LYS A 969 -8.51 34.26 -9.92
N GLU A 970 -7.87 35.40 -10.19
CA GLU A 970 -8.51 36.51 -10.92
C GLU A 970 -8.86 36.12 -12.36
N GLU A 971 -7.97 35.41 -13.05
CA GLU A 971 -8.26 34.96 -14.41
C GLU A 971 -9.30 33.82 -14.47
N VAL A 972 -9.23 32.87 -13.53
CA VAL A 972 -10.20 31.78 -13.40
C VAL A 972 -11.59 32.28 -12.97
N LYS A 973 -11.68 33.37 -12.18
CA LYS A 973 -12.98 33.98 -11.81
C LYS A 973 -13.85 34.36 -13.01
N ARG A 974 -13.27 34.53 -14.20
CA ARG A 974 -14.01 34.83 -15.43
C ARG A 974 -14.69 33.60 -16.05
N LYS A 975 -14.43 32.37 -15.58
CA LYS A 975 -14.94 31.11 -16.16
C LYS A 975 -15.21 30.04 -15.10
N ASP A 976 -16.46 29.60 -14.97
CA ASP A 976 -16.92 28.71 -13.90
C ASP A 976 -16.33 27.29 -13.88
N GLY A 977 -15.70 26.83 -14.98
CA GLY A 977 -15.16 25.47 -15.09
C GLY A 977 -13.81 25.21 -14.37
N GLU A 978 -13.05 26.24 -14.01
CA GLU A 978 -11.65 26.09 -13.58
C GLU A 978 -11.43 26.26 -12.05
N LYS A 979 -12.50 26.49 -11.27
CA LYS A 979 -12.42 26.65 -9.80
C LYS A 979 -11.81 25.43 -9.09
N ALA A 980 -12.06 24.21 -9.59
CA ALA A 980 -11.48 22.99 -9.04
C ALA A 980 -9.95 22.90 -9.21
N LEU A 981 -9.39 23.54 -10.24
CA LEU A 981 -7.94 23.59 -10.44
C LEU A 981 -7.28 24.52 -9.44
N ILE A 982 -7.92 25.64 -9.10
CA ILE A 982 -7.46 26.53 -8.02
C ILE A 982 -7.46 25.80 -6.68
N THR A 983 -8.54 25.07 -6.34
CA THR A 983 -8.59 24.27 -5.10
C THR A 983 -7.50 23.19 -5.09
N GLY A 984 -7.26 22.51 -6.21
CA GLY A 984 -6.17 21.53 -6.31
C GLY A 984 -4.77 22.14 -6.11
N LEU A 985 -4.56 23.40 -6.51
CA LEU A 985 -3.31 24.12 -6.24
C LEU A 985 -3.17 24.49 -4.76
N GLU A 986 -4.26 24.87 -4.09
CA GLU A 986 -4.28 25.12 -2.64
C GLU A 986 -3.98 23.84 -1.84
N ASP A 987 -4.59 22.71 -2.23
CA ASP A 987 -4.34 21.41 -1.61
C ASP A 987 -2.89 20.96 -1.77
N LEU A 988 -2.28 21.23 -2.93
CA LEU A 988 -0.89 20.86 -3.20
C LEU A 988 0.10 21.66 -2.33
N VAL A 989 -0.18 22.94 -2.09
CA VAL A 989 0.59 23.76 -1.14
C VAL A 989 0.37 23.31 0.30
N SER A 990 -0.86 22.96 0.67
CA SER A 990 -1.17 22.39 1.99
C SER A 990 -0.41 21.07 2.23
N ALA A 991 -0.36 20.18 1.24
CA ALA A 991 0.38 18.93 1.29
C ALA A 991 1.90 19.17 1.42
N ALA A 992 2.45 20.10 0.64
CA ALA A 992 3.86 20.48 0.74
C ALA A 992 4.19 21.09 2.12
N GLY A 993 3.29 21.92 2.67
CA GLY A 993 3.41 22.49 4.00
C GLY A 993 3.39 21.43 5.12
N LYS A 994 2.56 20.39 5.00
CA LYS A 994 2.54 19.26 5.97
C LYS A 994 3.88 18.53 6.03
N LEU A 995 4.59 18.44 4.91
CA LEU A 995 5.87 17.76 4.80
C LEU A 995 6.95 18.45 5.64
N VAL A 996 6.97 19.80 5.64
CA VAL A 996 7.95 20.61 6.37
C VAL A 996 7.50 21.09 7.76
N LYS A 997 6.20 20.97 8.08
CA LYS A 997 5.60 21.39 9.36
C LYS A 997 6.29 20.82 10.61
N PRO A 998 6.73 19.55 10.65
CA PRO A 998 7.45 19.03 11.82
C PRO A 998 8.73 19.82 12.11
N TYR A 999 9.38 20.34 11.08
CA TYR A 999 10.65 21.08 11.18
C TYR A 999 10.43 22.53 11.58
N THR A 1000 9.42 23.20 11.03
CA THR A 1000 9.07 24.57 11.42
C THR A 1000 8.55 24.63 12.86
N ALA A 1001 7.82 23.60 13.31
CA ALA A 1001 7.43 23.45 14.71
C ALA A 1001 8.61 23.11 15.64
N ALA A 1002 9.58 22.31 15.17
CA ALA A 1002 10.79 22.05 15.94
C ALA A 1002 11.63 23.31 16.13
N LEU A 1003 11.70 24.20 15.14
CA LEU A 1003 12.46 25.45 15.21
C LEU A 1003 11.97 26.42 16.30
N THR A 1004 10.69 26.39 16.66
CA THR A 1004 10.17 27.22 17.77
C THR A 1004 10.59 26.65 19.13
N LEU A 1005 10.88 25.35 19.23
CA LEU A 1005 11.32 24.67 20.44
C LEU A 1005 12.86 24.70 20.60
N ILE A 1006 13.60 24.61 19.49
CA ILE A 1006 15.08 24.58 19.48
C ILE A 1006 15.70 25.91 19.95
N GLY A 1007 14.95 27.02 19.95
CA GLY A 1007 15.39 28.32 20.47
C GLY A 1007 15.83 28.31 21.96
N TYR A 1008 15.54 27.23 22.70
CA TYR A 1008 15.84 27.10 24.13
C TYR A 1008 16.96 26.09 24.46
N GLY A 1009 17.67 25.53 23.47
CA GLY A 1009 18.87 24.71 23.71
C GLY A 1009 18.65 23.30 24.26
N GLU A 1010 17.39 22.83 24.37
CA GLU A 1010 17.06 21.54 25.00
C GLU A 1010 16.73 20.39 24.03
N VAL A 1011 16.61 20.65 22.71
CA VAL A 1011 16.17 19.63 21.74
C VAL A 1011 17.16 19.51 20.57
N GLU A 1012 17.64 18.29 20.30
CA GLU A 1012 18.46 18.01 19.11
C GLU A 1012 17.66 18.29 17.85
N GLY A 1013 18.25 19.06 16.93
CA GLY A 1013 17.68 19.32 15.63
C GLY A 1013 17.45 18.02 14.85
N PRO A 1014 16.36 17.90 14.07
CA PRO A 1014 16.13 16.77 13.19
C PRO A 1014 17.28 16.60 12.19
N ASP A 1015 17.50 15.37 11.73
CA ASP A 1015 18.55 15.03 10.76
C ASP A 1015 18.52 15.98 9.56
N LEU A 1016 19.59 16.79 9.42
CA LEU A 1016 19.68 17.83 8.42
C LEU A 1016 19.60 17.26 6.99
N ALA A 1017 20.03 16.02 6.76
CA ALA A 1017 19.92 15.39 5.45
C ALA A 1017 18.45 15.15 5.08
N LYS A 1018 17.66 14.61 6.01
CA LYS A 1018 16.23 14.43 5.85
C LYS A 1018 15.49 15.77 5.73
N VAL A 1019 15.82 16.73 6.59
CA VAL A 1019 15.28 18.10 6.50
C VAL A 1019 15.51 18.66 5.10
N LYS A 1020 16.74 18.61 4.58
CA LYS A 1020 17.06 19.12 3.23
C LYS A 1020 16.26 18.40 2.15
N ALA A 1021 16.10 17.08 2.24
CA ALA A 1021 15.32 16.29 1.29
C ALA A 1021 13.84 16.67 1.31
N ASP A 1022 13.25 16.79 2.50
CA ASP A 1022 11.84 17.13 2.68
C ASP A 1022 11.55 18.57 2.24
N PHE A 1023 12.42 19.54 2.57
CA PHE A 1023 12.33 20.90 2.05
C PHE A 1023 12.50 20.97 0.52
N ALA A 1024 13.40 20.16 -0.07
CA ALA A 1024 13.57 20.08 -1.52
C ALA A 1024 12.31 19.51 -2.20
N GLN A 1025 11.71 18.46 -1.63
CA GLN A 1025 10.46 17.88 -2.12
C GLN A 1025 9.29 18.87 -2.01
N ALA A 1026 9.16 19.56 -0.88
CA ALA A 1026 8.13 20.58 -0.68
C ALA A 1026 8.28 21.74 -1.70
N ARG A 1027 9.51 22.22 -1.94
CA ARG A 1027 9.79 23.22 -2.98
C ARG A 1027 9.52 22.71 -4.38
N GLN A 1028 9.79 21.45 -4.68
CA GLN A 1028 9.45 20.84 -5.97
C GLN A 1028 7.93 20.83 -6.19
N MET A 1029 7.16 20.46 -5.16
CA MET A 1029 5.70 20.52 -5.17
C MET A 1029 5.21 21.96 -5.39
N LEU A 1030 5.73 22.93 -4.65
CA LEU A 1030 5.40 24.34 -4.81
C LEU A 1030 5.77 24.89 -6.20
N GLY A 1031 6.92 24.50 -6.75
CA GLY A 1031 7.32 24.84 -8.12
C GLY A 1031 6.41 24.23 -9.18
N ASN A 1032 5.85 23.03 -8.94
CA ASN A 1032 4.80 22.46 -9.80
C ASN A 1032 3.49 23.26 -9.70
N ALA A 1033 3.12 23.70 -8.50
CA ALA A 1033 1.95 24.56 -8.30
C ALA A 1033 2.12 25.91 -9.00
N GLN A 1034 3.27 26.57 -8.86
CA GLN A 1034 3.61 27.83 -9.54
C GLN A 1034 3.50 27.71 -11.06
N ARG A 1035 4.10 26.66 -11.65
CA ARG A 1035 3.98 26.40 -13.10
C ARG A 1035 2.54 26.20 -13.55
N SER A 1036 1.75 25.51 -12.74
CA SER A 1036 0.35 25.21 -13.05
C SER A 1036 -0.54 26.46 -12.90
N ALA A 1037 -0.30 27.29 -11.89
CA ALA A 1037 -0.95 28.59 -11.71
C ALA A 1037 -0.59 29.57 -12.82
N ALA A 1038 0.69 29.67 -13.22
CA ALA A 1038 1.12 30.49 -14.35
C ALA A 1038 0.44 30.09 -15.66
N ARG A 1039 0.27 28.78 -15.91
CA ARG A 1039 -0.47 28.28 -17.08
C ARG A 1039 -1.95 28.68 -17.07
N LEU A 1040 -2.59 28.69 -15.89
CA LEU A 1040 -3.98 29.16 -15.75
C LEU A 1040 -4.10 30.65 -16.08
N THR A 1041 -3.10 31.45 -15.69
CA THR A 1041 -3.04 32.88 -16.01
C THR A 1041 -2.79 33.12 -17.51
N GLU A 1042 -1.90 32.35 -18.14
CA GLU A 1042 -1.48 32.55 -19.54
C GLU A 1042 -2.50 32.03 -20.58
N ALA A 1043 -3.32 31.00 -20.27
CA ALA A 1043 -4.25 30.41 -21.25
C ALA A 1043 -5.52 29.75 -20.62
N PRO A 1044 -6.51 30.55 -20.16
CA PRO A 1044 -7.70 30.07 -19.43
C PRO A 1044 -8.80 29.41 -20.30
N GLN A 1045 -8.54 28.96 -21.54
CA GLN A 1045 -9.53 28.23 -22.37
C GLN A 1045 -9.11 26.79 -22.73
N THR A 1046 -7.94 26.36 -22.28
CA THR A 1046 -7.44 25.01 -22.59
C THR A 1046 -6.92 24.36 -21.33
N THR A 1047 -7.82 23.89 -20.49
CA THR A 1047 -7.46 23.01 -19.39
C THR A 1047 -8.15 21.67 -19.54
N ASN A 1048 -7.67 20.84 -20.46
CA ASN A 1048 -7.95 19.42 -20.35
C ASN A 1048 -6.62 18.71 -20.39
N VAL A 1049 -6.01 18.50 -19.22
CA VAL A 1049 -6.02 17.20 -18.52
C VAL A 1049 -5.21 17.29 -17.22
N GLN A 1050 -5.90 17.05 -16.10
CA GLN A 1050 -5.31 16.56 -14.86
C GLN A 1050 -4.73 15.17 -15.07
N GLY A 1051 -3.63 14.85 -14.40
CA GLY A 1051 -3.06 13.50 -14.40
C GLY A 1051 -4.09 12.41 -14.04
N PRO A 1052 -3.86 11.17 -14.47
CA PRO A 1052 -4.90 10.22 -14.75
C PRO A 1052 -5.38 9.58 -13.45
N THR A 1053 -6.68 9.69 -13.20
CA THR A 1053 -7.39 8.66 -12.45
C THR A 1053 -7.61 7.47 -13.40
N LYS A 1054 -7.55 6.25 -12.85
CA LYS A 1054 -7.84 5.02 -13.61
C LYS A 1054 -9.24 5.05 -14.25
N ASP A 1055 -10.19 5.70 -13.56
CA ASP A 1055 -11.55 5.95 -14.08
C ASP A 1055 -11.59 7.00 -15.19
N GLY A 1056 -10.67 7.97 -15.18
CA GLY A 1056 -10.49 8.93 -16.28
C GLY A 1056 -10.17 8.21 -17.58
N LEU A 1057 -9.18 7.31 -17.57
CA LEU A 1057 -8.79 6.52 -18.74
C LEU A 1057 -9.91 5.60 -19.24
N ARG A 1058 -10.72 5.02 -18.35
CA ARG A 1058 -11.88 4.18 -18.71
C ARG A 1058 -13.02 4.99 -19.36
N LYS A 1059 -13.39 6.13 -18.77
CA LYS A 1059 -14.41 7.03 -19.32
C LYS A 1059 -13.98 7.61 -20.67
N LEU A 1060 -12.69 7.81 -20.85
CA LEU A 1060 -12.10 8.34 -22.08
C LEU A 1060 -12.19 7.33 -23.24
N ALA A 1061 -12.00 6.04 -22.98
CA ALA A 1061 -12.22 4.98 -23.97
C ALA A 1061 -13.68 4.96 -24.46
N ILE A 1062 -14.63 5.12 -23.54
CA ILE A 1062 -16.07 5.13 -23.85
C ILE A 1062 -16.42 6.38 -24.68
N LYS A 1063 -15.98 7.57 -24.24
CA LYS A 1063 -16.17 8.82 -24.98
C LYS A 1063 -15.54 8.80 -26.38
N TRP A 1064 -14.41 8.11 -26.54
CA TRP A 1064 -13.79 7.89 -27.84
C TRP A 1064 -14.69 7.06 -28.76
N GLY A 1065 -15.26 5.96 -28.25
CA GLY A 1065 -16.25 5.16 -28.96
C GLY A 1065 -17.47 5.98 -29.40
N GLU A 1066 -18.03 6.79 -28.51
CA GLU A 1066 -19.19 7.65 -28.81
C GLU A 1066 -18.86 8.70 -29.89
N ARG A 1067 -17.70 9.37 -29.80
CA ARG A 1067 -17.30 10.42 -30.75
C ARG A 1067 -16.92 9.86 -32.12
N THR A 1068 -16.28 8.69 -32.17
CA THR A 1068 -15.99 8.02 -33.44
C THR A 1068 -17.25 7.56 -34.16
N HIS A 1069 -18.29 7.14 -33.41
CA HIS A 1069 -19.60 6.82 -33.98
C HIS A 1069 -20.33 8.04 -34.54
N ALA A 1070 -20.42 9.12 -33.77
CA ALA A 1070 -21.04 10.38 -34.23
C ALA A 1070 -20.34 10.94 -35.48
N TYR A 1071 -19.03 10.76 -35.57
CA TYR A 1071 -18.24 11.16 -36.72
C TYR A 1071 -18.47 10.26 -37.94
N ALA A 1072 -18.55 8.94 -37.75
CA ALA A 1072 -18.89 8.00 -38.81
C ALA A 1072 -20.27 8.31 -39.42
N GLU A 1073 -21.28 8.58 -38.58
CA GLU A 1073 -22.60 9.02 -39.02
C GLU A 1073 -22.54 10.33 -39.81
N THR A 1074 -21.74 11.29 -39.34
CA THR A 1074 -21.55 12.58 -40.00
C THR A 1074 -20.90 12.42 -41.37
N LEU A 1075 -19.86 11.60 -41.52
CA LEU A 1075 -19.22 11.34 -42.80
C LEU A 1075 -20.13 10.60 -43.78
N ASN A 1076 -20.89 9.60 -43.31
CA ASN A 1076 -21.90 8.91 -44.12
C ASN A 1076 -23.01 9.86 -44.57
N ARG A 1077 -23.43 10.80 -43.70
CA ARG A 1077 -24.40 11.83 -44.05
C ARG A 1077 -23.85 12.80 -45.10
N VAL A 1078 -22.59 13.22 -44.97
CA VAL A 1078 -21.94 14.08 -45.97
C VAL A 1078 -21.81 13.35 -47.31
N GLY A 1079 -21.39 12.09 -47.32
CA GLY A 1079 -21.38 11.26 -48.54
C GLY A 1079 -22.76 11.15 -49.18
N GLY A 1080 -23.80 10.89 -48.38
CA GLY A 1080 -25.19 10.87 -48.83
C GLY A 1080 -25.66 12.22 -49.42
N LEU A 1081 -25.33 13.33 -48.77
CA LEU A 1081 -25.66 14.67 -49.24
C LEU A 1081 -24.91 15.04 -50.53
N MET A 1082 -23.65 14.64 -50.69
CA MET A 1082 -22.88 14.82 -51.93
C MET A 1082 -23.52 14.08 -53.11
N ARG A 1083 -23.95 12.83 -52.90
CA ARG A 1083 -24.67 12.07 -53.94
C ARG A 1083 -26.03 12.69 -54.25
N ALA A 1084 -26.72 13.22 -53.23
CA ALA A 1084 -28.01 13.87 -53.39
C ALA A 1084 -27.92 15.22 -54.10
N SER A 1085 -26.91 16.04 -53.79
CA SER A 1085 -26.73 17.37 -54.40
C SER A 1085 -26.37 17.33 -55.87
N ALA A 1086 -25.76 16.24 -56.34
CA ALA A 1086 -25.47 16.05 -57.76
C ALA A 1086 -26.67 15.49 -58.55
N LYS A 1087 -27.77 15.12 -57.90
CA LYS A 1087 -28.91 14.47 -58.54
C LYS A 1087 -29.65 15.46 -59.45
N GLY A 1088 -29.62 15.21 -60.76
CA GLY A 1088 -30.19 16.10 -61.78
C GLY A 1088 -29.17 16.98 -62.50
N GLU A 1089 -27.90 16.92 -62.08
CA GLU A 1089 -26.77 17.54 -62.76
C GLU A 1089 -26.22 16.64 -63.87
N ASP A 1090 -25.24 17.16 -64.61
CA ASP A 1090 -24.54 16.43 -65.67
C ASP A 1090 -24.01 15.07 -65.16
N PRO A 1091 -24.09 13.98 -65.97
CA PRO A 1091 -23.66 12.64 -65.55
C PRO A 1091 -22.24 12.58 -65.01
N GLN A 1092 -21.32 13.41 -65.51
CA GLN A 1092 -19.94 13.47 -65.02
C GLN A 1092 -19.85 14.12 -63.64
N VAL A 1093 -20.72 15.09 -63.34
CA VAL A 1093 -20.84 15.70 -62.00
C VAL A 1093 -21.43 14.71 -61.01
N VAL A 1094 -22.45 13.94 -61.42
CA VAL A 1094 -23.03 12.84 -60.63
C VAL A 1094 -21.97 11.77 -60.30
N ASP A 1095 -21.20 11.34 -61.30
CA ASP A 1095 -20.12 10.34 -61.12
C ASP A 1095 -18.99 10.87 -60.22
N ASN A 1096 -18.55 12.12 -60.43
CA ASN A 1096 -17.54 12.76 -59.59
C ASN A 1096 -18.02 12.95 -58.14
N ALA A 1097 -19.28 13.33 -57.93
CA ALA A 1097 -19.88 13.44 -56.61
C ALA A 1097 -20.05 12.06 -55.95
N GLY A 1098 -20.39 11.03 -56.73
CA GLY A 1098 -20.40 9.63 -56.28
C GLY A 1098 -19.04 9.17 -55.79
N LYS A 1099 -17.98 9.40 -56.59
CA LYS A 1099 -16.60 9.08 -56.23
C LYS A 1099 -16.12 9.88 -55.01
N ALA A 1100 -16.46 11.17 -54.94
CA ALA A 1100 -16.13 12.00 -53.78
C ALA A 1100 -16.84 11.50 -52.52
N ALA A 1101 -18.12 11.14 -52.62
CA ALA A 1101 -18.88 10.54 -51.52
C ALA A 1101 -18.29 9.20 -51.08
N ASP A 1102 -17.92 8.33 -52.01
CA ASP A 1102 -17.25 7.06 -51.72
C ASP A 1102 -15.90 7.28 -51.03
N MET A 1103 -15.13 8.30 -51.46
CA MET A 1103 -13.88 8.69 -50.81
C MET A 1103 -14.08 9.23 -49.39
N VAL A 1104 -15.16 9.96 -49.12
CA VAL A 1104 -15.52 10.46 -47.78
C VAL A 1104 -15.96 9.30 -46.88
N GLU A 1105 -16.81 8.40 -47.37
CA GLU A 1105 -17.30 7.24 -46.61
C GLU A 1105 -16.20 6.19 -46.36
N ALA A 1106 -15.23 6.06 -47.27
CA ALA A 1106 -14.06 5.20 -47.10
C ALA A 1106 -13.16 5.61 -45.92
N LEU A 1107 -13.32 6.81 -45.35
CA LEU A 1107 -12.60 7.26 -44.16
C LEU A 1107 -13.22 6.72 -42.86
N VAL A 1108 -14.47 6.23 -42.88
CA VAL A 1108 -15.17 5.73 -41.67
C VAL A 1108 -14.42 4.59 -40.97
N PRO A 1109 -13.90 3.55 -41.67
CA PRO A 1109 -13.19 2.45 -41.03
C PRO A 1109 -11.86 2.85 -40.38
N LEU A 1110 -11.30 4.01 -40.72
CA LEU A 1110 -10.04 4.50 -40.15
C LEU A 1110 -10.20 4.87 -38.67
N PHE A 1111 -11.41 5.13 -38.17
CA PHE A 1111 -11.63 5.54 -36.78
C PHE A 1111 -12.25 4.40 -35.96
N ARG A 1112 -11.41 3.46 -35.54
CA ARG A 1112 -11.83 2.30 -34.74
C ARG A 1112 -12.21 2.69 -33.31
N ALA A 1113 -13.43 2.32 -32.90
CA ALA A 1113 -13.93 2.59 -31.55
C ALA A 1113 -13.16 1.84 -30.45
N ASP A 1114 -12.53 0.71 -30.76
CA ASP A 1114 -11.84 -0.17 -29.81
C ASP A 1114 -10.33 0.09 -29.67
N ALA A 1115 -9.76 1.02 -30.43
CA ALA A 1115 -8.31 1.17 -30.60
C ALA A 1115 -7.54 1.23 -29.27
N PHE A 1116 -7.98 2.07 -28.33
CA PHE A 1116 -7.28 2.32 -27.08
C PHE A 1116 -7.61 1.33 -25.94
N ALA A 1117 -8.56 0.42 -26.15
CA ALA A 1117 -9.12 -0.41 -25.08
C ALA A 1117 -8.07 -1.33 -24.42
N ALA A 1118 -7.20 -1.96 -25.22
CA ALA A 1118 -6.15 -2.85 -24.71
C ALA A 1118 -5.10 -2.09 -23.89
N SER A 1119 -4.64 -0.95 -24.40
CA SER A 1119 -3.58 -0.15 -23.80
C SER A 1119 -4.04 0.54 -22.51
N PHE A 1120 -5.28 1.04 -22.46
CA PHE A 1120 -5.85 1.57 -21.23
C PHE A 1120 -6.19 0.47 -20.21
N GLY A 1121 -6.53 -0.75 -20.63
CA GLY A 1121 -6.71 -1.88 -19.74
C GLY A 1121 -5.45 -2.18 -18.91
N VAL A 1122 -4.27 -2.18 -19.56
CA VAL A 1122 -2.99 -2.38 -18.87
C VAL A 1122 -2.64 -1.20 -17.97
N LEU A 1123 -2.83 0.04 -18.44
CA LEU A 1123 -2.52 1.25 -17.68
C LEU A 1123 -3.40 1.45 -16.44
N THR A 1124 -4.60 0.86 -16.43
CA THR A 1124 -5.53 0.93 -15.30
C THR A 1124 -5.40 -0.25 -14.33
N THR A 1125 -4.47 -1.19 -14.58
CA THR A 1125 -4.23 -2.35 -13.70
C THR A 1125 -3.57 -1.92 -12.39
N ASP A 1126 -4.03 -2.46 -11.24
CA ASP A 1126 -3.57 -2.03 -9.92
C ASP A 1126 -2.34 -2.79 -9.41
N PRO A 1127 -1.19 -2.13 -9.19
CA PRO A 1127 0.01 -2.78 -8.68
C PRO A 1127 -0.15 -3.31 -7.25
N GLU A 1128 -1.03 -2.74 -6.43
CA GLU A 1128 -1.17 -3.17 -5.03
C GLU A 1128 -1.65 -4.63 -4.89
N THR A 1129 -2.29 -5.15 -5.92
CA THR A 1129 -2.87 -6.50 -5.97
C THR A 1129 -1.92 -7.61 -6.43
N LEU A 1130 -0.66 -7.28 -6.75
CA LEU A 1130 0.33 -8.21 -7.28
C LEU A 1130 1.47 -8.49 -6.28
N ALA A 1131 2.11 -9.67 -6.38
CA ALA A 1131 3.35 -9.97 -5.66
C ALA A 1131 4.52 -9.08 -6.14
N ASP A 1132 5.60 -8.93 -5.37
CA ASP A 1132 6.65 -7.94 -5.66
C ASP A 1132 7.38 -8.16 -7.00
N ASP A 1133 7.58 -9.42 -7.41
CA ASP A 1133 8.11 -9.79 -8.73
C ASP A 1133 7.13 -9.46 -9.88
N GLN A 1134 5.84 -9.64 -9.62
CA GLN A 1134 4.75 -9.30 -10.54
C GLN A 1134 4.50 -7.79 -10.63
N ARG A 1135 4.73 -7.02 -9.57
CA ARG A 1135 4.68 -5.54 -9.57
C ARG A 1135 5.75 -4.94 -10.48
N GLN A 1136 6.97 -5.47 -10.45
CA GLN A 1136 8.04 -5.04 -11.35
C GLN A 1136 7.75 -5.41 -12.81
N ALA A 1137 7.15 -6.57 -13.06
CA ALA A 1137 6.70 -6.97 -14.39
C ALA A 1137 5.54 -6.10 -14.90
N LEU A 1138 4.59 -5.74 -14.03
CA LEU A 1138 3.47 -4.85 -14.36
C LEU A 1138 3.96 -3.45 -14.71
N ALA A 1139 4.94 -2.90 -14.00
CA ALA A 1139 5.51 -1.59 -14.31
C ALA A 1139 6.09 -1.53 -15.75
N ARG A 1140 6.78 -2.59 -16.21
CA ARG A 1140 7.27 -2.70 -17.60
C ARG A 1140 6.15 -2.84 -18.62
N ARG A 1141 5.06 -3.54 -18.27
CA ARG A 1141 3.87 -3.67 -19.14
C ARG A 1141 3.07 -2.37 -19.24
N GLN A 1142 2.95 -1.61 -18.15
CA GLN A 1142 2.31 -0.30 -18.13
C GLN A 1142 3.09 0.70 -18.99
N LEU A 1143 4.42 0.67 -18.95
CA LEU A 1143 5.24 1.53 -19.82
C LEU A 1143 5.03 1.21 -21.32
N ALA A 1144 4.99 -0.07 -21.69
CA ALA A 1144 4.74 -0.48 -23.08
C ALA A 1144 3.33 -0.10 -23.57
N ALA A 1145 2.31 -0.27 -22.71
CA ALA A 1145 0.93 0.10 -23.02
C ALA A 1145 0.75 1.62 -23.18
N ARG A 1146 1.51 2.43 -22.43
CA ARG A 1146 1.56 3.88 -22.63
C ARG A 1146 2.07 4.26 -24.01
N GLU A 1147 3.17 3.67 -24.45
CA GLU A 1147 3.76 3.97 -25.76
C GLU A 1147 2.84 3.55 -26.91
N ASP A 1148 2.11 2.44 -26.75
CA ASP A 1148 1.14 1.99 -27.74
C ASP A 1148 -0.07 2.92 -27.86
N ALA A 1149 -0.66 3.34 -26.73
CA ALA A 1149 -1.75 4.34 -26.74
C ALA A 1149 -1.32 5.67 -27.38
N LEU A 1150 -0.11 6.16 -27.09
CA LEU A 1150 0.40 7.39 -27.71
C LEU A 1150 0.66 7.24 -29.21
N ARG A 1151 1.04 6.04 -29.68
CA ARG A 1151 1.25 5.75 -31.10
C ARG A 1151 -0.06 5.79 -31.88
N GLN A 1152 -1.08 5.06 -31.41
CA GLN A 1152 -2.40 5.02 -32.02
C GLN A 1152 -3.04 6.42 -32.10
N MET A 1153 -2.89 7.22 -31.04
CA MET A 1153 -3.37 8.61 -31.03
C MET A 1153 -2.70 9.48 -32.10
N ARG A 1154 -1.40 9.32 -32.34
CA ARG A 1154 -0.69 10.08 -33.38
C ARG A 1154 -1.14 9.68 -34.79
N GLU A 1155 -1.41 8.40 -35.00
CA GLU A 1155 -1.98 7.88 -36.25
C GLU A 1155 -3.35 8.49 -36.53
N PHE A 1156 -4.27 8.45 -35.57
CA PHE A 1156 -5.60 9.08 -35.75
C PHE A 1156 -5.54 10.60 -35.89
N ARG A 1157 -4.60 11.30 -35.22
CA ARG A 1157 -4.42 12.76 -35.45
C ARG A 1157 -4.04 13.05 -36.90
N ARG A 1158 -3.22 12.20 -37.50
CA ARG A 1158 -2.83 12.32 -38.91
C ARG A 1158 -4.03 12.09 -39.82
N ASP A 1159 -4.89 11.13 -39.49
CA ASP A 1159 -6.10 10.82 -40.26
C ASP A 1159 -7.18 11.90 -40.09
N THR A 1160 -7.33 12.52 -38.91
CA THR A 1160 -8.21 13.69 -38.74
C THR A 1160 -7.73 14.94 -39.48
N ALA A 1161 -6.44 14.98 -39.82
CA ALA A 1161 -5.83 16.05 -40.61
C ALA A 1161 -5.84 15.74 -42.12
N HIS A 1162 -6.57 14.70 -42.56
CA HIS A 1162 -6.63 14.30 -43.97
C HIS A 1162 -7.03 15.49 -44.85
N PRO A 1163 -6.32 15.74 -45.98
CA PRO A 1163 -6.54 16.94 -46.81
C PRO A 1163 -7.99 17.11 -47.28
N LEU A 1164 -8.70 16.01 -47.54
CA LEU A 1164 -10.11 16.03 -47.92
C LEU A 1164 -11.00 16.57 -46.79
N LEU A 1165 -10.79 16.10 -45.56
CA LEU A 1165 -11.56 16.51 -44.39
C LEU A 1165 -11.30 17.97 -44.04
N ARG A 1166 -10.04 18.39 -44.12
CA ARG A 1166 -9.63 19.77 -43.91
C ARG A 1166 -10.24 20.70 -44.94
N LYS A 1167 -10.25 20.32 -46.22
CA LYS A 1167 -10.94 21.08 -47.28
C LYS A 1167 -12.45 21.17 -47.06
N LEU A 1168 -13.09 20.12 -46.53
CA LEU A 1168 -14.52 20.17 -46.17
C LEU A 1168 -14.78 21.14 -45.02
N CYS A 1169 -13.90 21.18 -44.00
CA CYS A 1169 -14.02 22.13 -42.89
C CYS A 1169 -13.68 23.58 -43.29
N ASP A 1170 -12.74 23.78 -44.21
CA ASP A 1170 -12.19 25.09 -44.58
C ASP A 1170 -12.97 25.77 -45.73
N ALA A 1171 -13.86 25.06 -46.42
CA ALA A 1171 -14.64 25.65 -47.52
C ALA A 1171 -15.61 26.71 -46.99
N GLN A 1172 -15.35 28.00 -47.30
CA GLN A 1172 -16.21 29.16 -46.98
C GLN A 1172 -17.68 29.01 -47.46
N LEU A 1173 -17.90 28.11 -48.42
CA LEU A 1173 -19.21 27.66 -48.87
C LEU A 1173 -19.21 26.13 -48.80
N ASN A 1174 -19.15 25.56 -47.60
CA ASN A 1174 -19.45 24.15 -47.42
C ASN A 1174 -20.98 23.99 -47.57
N PRO A 1175 -21.48 23.38 -48.66
CA PRO A 1175 -22.92 23.28 -48.90
C PRO A 1175 -23.63 22.32 -47.94
N PHE A 1176 -22.89 21.72 -47.01
CA PHE A 1176 -23.36 20.73 -46.04
C PHE A 1176 -23.40 21.26 -44.60
N GLU A 1177 -23.26 22.58 -44.38
CA GLU A 1177 -23.50 23.17 -43.06
C GLU A 1177 -25.00 23.29 -42.74
N PRO A 1178 -25.40 22.85 -41.53
CA PRO A 1178 -25.09 23.61 -40.31
C PRO A 1178 -24.35 22.76 -39.24
N VAL A 1179 -23.22 23.29 -38.75
CA VAL A 1179 -22.60 22.97 -37.44
C VAL A 1179 -21.98 21.55 -37.26
N GLY A 1180 -22.40 20.51 -37.98
CA GLY A 1180 -22.06 19.11 -37.63
C GLY A 1180 -20.61 18.65 -37.85
N VAL A 1181 -20.03 18.86 -39.05
CA VAL A 1181 -18.71 18.31 -39.42
C VAL A 1181 -17.58 18.96 -38.61
N THR A 1182 -17.58 20.29 -38.53
CA THR A 1182 -16.58 21.06 -37.79
C THR A 1182 -16.63 20.76 -36.28
N VAL A 1183 -17.83 20.62 -35.70
CA VAL A 1183 -18.00 20.24 -34.29
C VAL A 1183 -17.55 18.80 -34.03
N ALA A 1184 -17.84 17.86 -34.94
CA ALA A 1184 -17.41 16.48 -34.79
C ALA A 1184 -15.88 16.33 -34.90
N VAL A 1185 -15.25 17.00 -35.87
CA VAL A 1185 -13.78 17.02 -36.03
C VAL A 1185 -13.11 17.69 -34.83
N SER A 1186 -13.65 18.83 -34.36
CA SER A 1186 -13.14 19.50 -33.15
C SER A 1186 -13.32 18.62 -31.90
N GLY A 1187 -14.43 17.89 -31.79
CA GLY A 1187 -14.68 16.95 -30.69
C GLY A 1187 -13.70 15.79 -30.68
N ILE A 1188 -13.35 15.23 -31.85
CA ILE A 1188 -12.33 14.18 -31.95
C ILE A 1188 -10.94 14.73 -31.59
N ALA A 1189 -10.57 15.91 -32.09
CA ALA A 1189 -9.29 16.53 -31.77
C ALA A 1189 -9.13 16.78 -30.26
N THR A 1190 -10.19 17.28 -29.60
CA THR A 1190 -10.22 17.46 -28.14
C THR A 1190 -10.10 16.12 -27.41
N ALA A 1191 -10.78 15.06 -27.86
CA ALA A 1191 -10.65 13.74 -27.25
C ALA A 1191 -9.23 13.18 -27.39
N LEU A 1192 -8.62 13.28 -28.58
CA LEU A 1192 -7.23 12.89 -28.81
C LEU A 1192 -6.24 13.71 -27.97
N LYS A 1193 -6.58 14.96 -27.62
CA LYS A 1193 -5.76 15.76 -26.71
C LYS A 1193 -5.91 15.30 -25.26
N GLU A 1194 -7.12 14.92 -24.87
CA GLU A 1194 -7.39 14.32 -23.56
C GLU A 1194 -6.65 12.98 -23.38
N ILE A 1195 -6.66 12.12 -24.41
CA ILE A 1195 -5.91 10.84 -24.46
C ILE A 1195 -4.41 11.07 -24.24
N GLU A 1196 -3.83 12.04 -24.97
CA GLU A 1196 -2.40 12.34 -24.91
C GLU A 1196 -1.95 12.63 -23.49
N LEU A 1197 -2.69 13.52 -22.83
CA LEU A 1197 -2.28 14.04 -21.54
C LEU A 1197 -2.57 13.03 -20.43
N GLN A 1198 -3.60 12.19 -20.56
CA GLN A 1198 -3.89 11.15 -19.57
C GLN A 1198 -2.88 10.00 -19.66
N ALA A 1199 -2.48 9.59 -20.87
CA ALA A 1199 -1.43 8.59 -21.04
C ALA A 1199 -0.05 9.10 -20.58
N LEU A 1200 0.21 10.41 -20.68
CA LEU A 1200 1.48 10.99 -20.25
C LEU A 1200 1.64 11.11 -18.73
N ALA A 1201 0.52 11.25 -18.01
CA ALA A 1201 0.55 11.52 -16.58
C ALA A 1201 0.35 10.26 -15.72
N SER A 1202 0.20 9.06 -16.31
CA SER A 1202 0.03 7.77 -15.58
C SER A 1202 1.35 7.15 -15.13
N ALA A 1203 2.40 7.96 -15.01
CA ALA A 1203 3.71 7.66 -14.46
C ALA A 1203 3.97 8.60 -13.29
#